data_AF-A0A223AT23-F1
#
_entry.id   AF-A0A223AT23-F1
#
_cell.length_a   1.000
_cell.length_b   1.000
_cell.length_c   1.000
_cell.angle_alpha   90.00
_cell.angle_beta   90.00
_cell.angle_gamma   90.00
#
_symmetry.space_group_name_H-M   'P 1'
#
loop_
_entity.id
_entity.type
_entity.pdbx_description
1 polymer ?
#
loop_
_entity_poly.entity_id
_entity_poly.type
_entity_poly.pdbx_seq_one_letter_code
_entity_poly.pdbx_strand_id
1 'polypeptide(L)'
;MIEVPNGILTPEEVSESARKPADELALSFKNISLDRAGLVLELDVLVNFDVKPRLERVMKERLIKSLGNINDVKFNYFYDESYGESKQPVSGTSIKPVENPKTNNGIILGKRITMAETAYENLAEISGARTKVAVSGTVFEMEIKDTKKKNFWVMTLRINKGPQAVAVKVFLKSKQDFDTVNESVSKGDEIIAQGDIRYDEYIHENVMIANSINKTVKRTRKETYEGQKRVELHAHTRMSENDGFNDVEEMVKQAAEWGQSAIAITDHGVVQSFPDAASVAKKLAKKGKDIKILYGMEGYLYPDDDAYDENGNINLSKKRNTYHIILIAKNLTGLKNLYKIVSYTHIDYFYRRPQLPRKVLDKYKEGLIIGSACEAGEVFQAVLKGASDEELLKIASYYDYLEIQPLGNNHFLINSDRYPHVTSKQNLIDMNMKIVEIGDKLGKPVVATTDSHYPDKESAIYRNIVMSMVGFNDTNSNSLYLRTTAEMLMEFEYLGDRAKEIVIDNTNLIASMTEEFQPVPDEKCPPSIEGADESLRESCYARAKSIYGDPLPERVLERLDTELNSIISNGYAVMYVAAQLLVEKSNKDGYLVGSRGSVGSSFAATMAGITEVNPLEPHYICPNCHNLKFTEQLDKYDTGFDMPDRVCEKCGTDMDKNGLNIPFATFLGFNGDKEPDIDLNFAGEYQPVAHKFVGEIFGEENIFKAGTVATIAEKTAFGYVKKYEENTGKSYSNSEELVLAHGCTGTKRTTGQHPGGIIVVPADREIFEFCPIQKPANNRDAEFITTHFDYHKIDKNLLKLDILGHDVPQMIRHLQDMTGVDPLGIDIADKKTLSIFTSIDALNIVNPDEYDFMHGTYGIPEFGTNFTRGMLDAIKPKTISALIKISGFSHGTDVWTNNAEDLIKNGVATIDELISCRDDIMNYLMIKGVDKSNAFKIMEDVRKNKELKQEELDIMKEHGVPDWYVESCRTLKYLFPRAHAAAYVMMALRMAWFKVYYPSAFYCAWLSTKIDNFDVNVARGGAEAARTAISALNSEDDDTSAAKKKELKVVYEVIYELLSRGCEFSLPELGVSDPCMFNVVDDKIKIPFMAVSGVGRSAAISLAEAYKEGPFLSIDEVQRKTKLSSTNIEDLKACGVFDDLPDSAQVSIFDM
;
A
#
# COMPACT_ATOMS: atom_id res chain seq x y z
N MET A 1 57.79 1.81 2.05
CA MET A 1 56.83 2.67 2.80
C MET A 1 57.64 3.75 3.49
N ILE A 2 57.26 5.01 3.36
CA ILE A 2 57.89 6.13 4.07
C ILE A 2 57.09 6.29 5.37
N GLU A 3 57.75 6.14 6.52
CA GLU A 3 57.15 6.46 7.82
C GLU A 3 57.66 7.82 8.29
N VAL A 4 56.76 8.70 8.72
CA VAL A 4 57.11 9.98 9.33
C VAL A 4 57.62 9.70 10.75
N PRO A 5 58.84 10.14 11.12
CA PRO A 5 59.37 9.91 12.47
C PRO A 5 58.49 10.55 13.55
N ASN A 6 58.34 9.88 14.68
CA ASN A 6 57.70 10.48 15.86
C ASN A 6 58.59 11.61 16.41
N GLY A 7 57.98 12.69 16.91
CA GLY A 7 58.69 13.79 17.57
C GLY A 7 59.29 14.86 16.64
N ILE A 8 58.76 15.04 15.43
CA ILE A 8 59.16 16.15 14.53
C ILE A 8 58.98 17.53 15.19
N LEU A 9 57.96 17.67 16.05
CA LEU A 9 57.73 18.83 16.89
C LEU A 9 57.52 18.40 18.34
N THR A 10 57.98 19.20 19.30
CA THR A 10 57.64 18.97 20.70
C THR A 10 56.29 19.64 21.05
N PRO A 11 55.56 19.13 22.06
CA PRO A 11 54.34 19.75 22.54
C PRO A 11 54.52 21.22 22.96
N GLU A 12 55.69 21.58 23.50
CA GLU A 12 56.03 22.95 23.87
C GLU A 12 56.18 23.87 22.65
N GLU A 13 56.76 23.39 21.54
CA GLU A 13 56.90 24.15 20.30
C GLU A 13 55.54 24.44 19.65
N VAL A 14 54.63 23.46 19.72
CA VAL A 14 53.24 23.59 19.25
C VAL A 14 52.45 24.56 20.13
N SER A 15 52.60 24.44 21.46
CA SER A 15 51.99 25.32 22.45
C SER A 15 52.45 26.78 22.33
N GLU A 16 53.76 27.02 22.16
CA GLU A 16 54.34 28.36 22.00
C GLU A 16 53.85 29.02 20.70
N SER A 17 53.80 28.25 19.61
CA SER A 17 53.31 28.73 18.32
C SER A 17 51.82 29.10 18.37
N ALA A 18 50.99 28.23 18.96
CA ALA A 18 49.54 28.38 19.04
C ALA A 18 49.05 29.30 20.18
N ARG A 19 49.92 29.63 21.15
CA ARG A 19 49.59 30.34 22.40
C ARG A 19 48.45 29.66 23.20
N LYS A 20 48.45 28.33 23.25
CA LYS A 20 47.47 27.51 24.01
C LYS A 20 48.18 26.35 24.73
N PRO A 21 47.61 25.80 25.82
CA PRO A 21 48.15 24.60 26.47
C PRO A 21 48.30 23.43 25.49
N ALA A 22 49.36 22.63 25.63
CA ALA A 22 49.68 21.55 24.69
C ALA A 22 48.64 20.42 24.66
N ASP A 23 47.93 20.21 25.76
CA ASP A 23 46.85 19.23 25.91
C ASP A 23 45.53 19.64 25.22
N GLU A 24 45.41 20.90 24.80
CA GLU A 24 44.29 21.41 23.98
C GLU A 24 44.60 21.40 22.48
N LEU A 25 45.80 20.97 22.08
CA LEU A 25 46.29 21.05 20.71
C LEU A 25 46.50 19.65 20.12
N ALA A 26 45.90 19.42 18.96
CA ALA A 26 46.05 18.20 18.19
C ALA A 26 46.77 18.50 16.88
N LEU A 27 47.83 17.74 16.59
CA LEU A 27 48.50 17.70 15.30
C LEU A 27 48.75 16.23 14.95
N SER A 28 48.22 15.77 13.82
CA SER A 28 48.48 14.42 13.34
C SER A 28 48.75 14.42 11.84
N PHE A 29 49.74 13.63 11.43
CA PHE A 29 50.03 13.41 10.02
C PHE A 29 49.10 12.30 9.50
N LYS A 30 48.42 12.58 8.40
CA LYS A 30 47.57 11.67 7.62
C LYS A 30 48.19 11.53 6.23
N ASN A 31 47.83 10.46 5.52
CA ASN A 31 48.19 10.14 4.13
C ASN A 31 49.56 10.65 3.64
N ILE A 32 50.50 9.73 3.47
CA ILE A 32 51.84 10.05 2.99
C ILE A 32 51.94 9.66 1.51
N SER A 33 52.15 10.64 0.64
CA SER A 33 52.44 10.39 -0.78
C SER A 33 53.78 11.01 -1.18
N LEU A 34 54.44 10.41 -2.16
CA LEU A 34 55.72 10.88 -2.68
C LEU A 34 55.62 11.06 -4.18
N ASP A 35 55.82 12.29 -4.65
CA ASP A 35 56.09 12.53 -6.07
C ASP A 35 57.49 12.03 -6.41
N ARG A 36 57.55 10.91 -7.14
CA ARG A 36 58.80 10.25 -7.53
C ARG A 36 59.59 11.03 -8.58
N ALA A 37 58.96 11.94 -9.34
CA ALA A 37 59.65 12.73 -10.35
C ALA A 37 60.39 13.94 -9.74
N GLY A 38 59.87 14.51 -8.65
CA GLY A 38 60.44 15.67 -7.94
C GLY A 38 61.15 15.38 -6.61
N LEU A 39 61.01 14.17 -6.06
CA LEU A 39 61.37 13.82 -4.67
C LEU A 39 60.71 14.76 -3.65
N VAL A 40 59.45 15.14 -3.88
CA VAL A 40 58.65 15.98 -2.99
C VAL A 40 57.70 15.11 -2.20
N LEU A 41 57.76 15.22 -0.87
CA LEU A 41 56.85 14.53 0.04
C LEU A 41 55.59 15.39 0.24
N GLU A 42 54.41 14.84 -0.04
CA GLU A 42 53.15 15.51 0.28
C GLU A 42 52.52 14.83 1.50
N LEU A 43 52.18 15.65 2.50
CA LEU A 43 51.65 15.21 3.79
C LEU A 43 50.34 15.93 4.10
N ASP A 44 49.29 15.16 4.36
CA ASP A 44 48.07 15.70 4.93
C ASP A 44 48.28 15.89 6.45
N VAL A 45 47.97 17.06 6.98
CA VAL A 45 48.17 17.37 8.40
C VAL A 45 46.85 17.83 9.01
N LEU A 46 46.29 17.01 9.90
CA LEU A 46 45.10 17.39 10.65
C LEU A 46 45.51 18.18 11.89
N VAL A 47 45.01 19.39 12.02
CA VAL A 47 45.31 20.31 13.12
C VAL A 47 44.04 20.95 13.68
N ASN A 48 44.05 21.31 14.96
CA ASN A 48 42.99 22.13 15.59
C ASN A 48 43.50 23.53 15.98
N PHE A 49 44.53 24.03 15.30
CA PHE A 49 45.11 25.37 15.50
C PHE A 49 45.79 25.91 14.25
N ASP A 50 45.95 27.24 14.17
CA ASP A 50 46.70 27.87 13.09
C ASP A 50 48.20 27.58 13.17
N VAL A 51 48.70 26.84 12.18
CA VAL A 51 50.12 26.55 12.02
C VAL A 51 50.82 27.79 11.45
N LYS A 52 51.59 28.50 12.29
CA LYS A 52 52.34 29.67 11.85
C LYS A 52 53.48 29.29 10.89
N PRO A 53 53.86 30.15 9.93
CA PRO A 53 54.94 29.88 8.97
C PRO A 53 56.28 29.45 9.59
N ARG A 54 56.58 29.94 10.80
CA ARG A 54 57.78 29.54 11.55
C ARG A 54 57.76 28.07 11.97
N LEU A 55 56.60 27.56 12.40
CA LEU A 55 56.43 26.17 12.84
C LEU A 55 56.48 25.22 11.64
N GLU A 56 55.77 25.58 10.55
CA GLU A 56 55.79 24.84 9.29
C GLU A 56 57.21 24.73 8.71
N ARG A 57 58.00 25.82 8.74
CA ARG A 57 59.40 25.79 8.32
C ARG A 57 60.25 24.81 9.15
N VAL A 58 60.07 24.80 10.47
CA VAL A 58 60.81 23.88 11.36
C VAL A 58 60.42 22.42 11.10
N MET A 59 59.13 22.14 10.89
CA MET A 59 58.65 20.81 10.49
C MET A 59 59.30 20.36 9.18
N LYS A 60 59.29 21.24 8.18
CA LYS A 60 59.85 20.99 6.84
C LYS A 60 61.34 20.67 6.91
N GLU A 61 62.13 21.50 7.58
CA GLU A 61 63.58 21.29 7.75
C GLU A 61 63.90 19.98 8.48
N ARG A 62 63.13 19.64 9.52
CA ARG A 62 63.34 18.39 10.28
C ARG A 62 62.95 17.15 9.49
N LEU A 63 61.86 17.20 8.72
CA LEU A 63 61.42 16.08 7.87
C LEU A 63 62.40 15.82 6.72
N ILE A 64 62.88 16.87 6.05
CA ILE A 64 63.91 16.74 5.01
C ILE A 64 65.18 16.14 5.60
N LYS A 65 65.61 16.64 6.76
CA LYS A 65 66.81 16.14 7.44
C LYS A 65 66.66 14.70 7.95
N SER A 66 65.49 14.29 8.43
CA SER A 66 65.28 12.94 8.97
C SER A 66 65.09 11.89 7.88
N LEU A 67 64.48 12.26 6.76
CA LEU A 67 64.17 11.32 5.67
C LEU A 67 65.29 11.25 4.62
N GLY A 68 66.20 12.22 4.57
CA GLY A 68 67.50 12.17 3.89
C GLY A 68 67.49 12.16 2.35
N ASN A 69 66.37 11.77 1.72
CA ASN A 69 66.26 11.50 0.29
C ASN A 69 65.12 12.30 -0.39
N ILE A 70 64.63 13.37 0.24
CA ILE A 70 63.57 14.23 -0.30
C ILE A 70 64.08 15.66 -0.47
N ASN A 71 63.68 16.32 -1.56
CA ASN A 71 64.09 17.69 -1.88
C ASN A 71 63.17 18.72 -1.22
N ASP A 72 61.89 18.38 -1.05
CA ASP A 72 60.91 19.29 -0.49
C ASP A 72 59.78 18.54 0.24
N VAL A 73 59.06 19.28 1.09
CA VAL A 73 57.83 18.79 1.74
C VAL A 73 56.72 19.81 1.50
N LYS A 74 55.57 19.35 1.03
CA LYS A 74 54.33 20.12 0.99
C LYS A 74 53.36 19.60 2.06
N PHE A 75 52.72 20.52 2.76
CA PHE A 75 51.71 20.20 3.76
C PHE A 75 50.33 20.63 3.25
N ASN A 76 49.36 19.72 3.33
CA ASN A 76 47.95 20.02 3.14
C ASN A 76 47.31 20.04 4.53
N TYR A 77 47.02 21.24 5.06
CA TYR A 77 46.42 21.36 6.38
C TYR A 77 44.91 21.17 6.33
N PHE A 78 44.41 20.27 7.17
CA PHE A 78 42.99 20.06 7.41
C PHE A 78 42.68 20.53 8.82
N TYR A 79 41.76 21.48 8.94
CA TYR A 79 41.37 22.04 10.22
C TYR A 79 40.12 21.32 10.74
N ASP A 80 40.17 20.87 11.98
CA ASP A 80 38.99 20.40 12.69
C ASP A 80 38.04 21.60 12.93
N GLU A 81 36.83 21.56 12.37
CA GLU A 81 35.85 22.68 12.35
C GLU A 81 35.30 23.09 13.72
N SER A 82 35.82 22.53 14.82
CA SER A 82 35.69 23.12 16.15
C SER A 82 36.54 24.40 16.34
N TYR A 83 37.35 24.78 15.35
CA TYR A 83 38.24 25.95 15.36
C TYR A 83 37.79 27.08 14.41
N GLY A 84 37.10 28.10 14.94
CA GLY A 84 37.05 29.43 14.30
C GLY A 84 35.78 30.28 14.44
N GLU A 85 35.61 30.98 15.58
CA GLU A 85 35.03 32.34 15.57
C GLU A 85 35.94 33.28 16.38
N SER A 86 36.81 34.03 15.69
CA SER A 86 37.33 35.28 16.25
C SER A 86 37.68 36.31 15.18
N LYS A 87 36.74 37.25 15.00
CA LYS A 87 36.88 38.70 14.76
C LYS A 87 38.04 39.22 13.89
N GLN A 88 37.67 39.90 12.81
CA GLN A 88 38.26 41.19 12.41
C GLN A 88 37.18 42.18 11.93
N PRO A 89 37.43 43.50 12.01
CA PRO A 89 36.41 44.53 12.22
C PRO A 89 35.93 45.18 10.92
N VAL A 90 34.62 45.38 10.78
CA VAL A 90 34.06 46.30 9.79
C VAL A 90 33.20 47.33 10.52
N SER A 91 33.51 48.59 10.26
CA SER A 91 32.91 49.78 10.85
C SER A 91 31.49 50.03 10.37
N GLY A 92 30.58 50.23 11.33
CA GLY A 92 29.53 51.26 11.28
C GLY A 92 28.38 51.06 10.30
N THR A 93 27.32 50.36 10.73
CA THR A 93 25.97 50.95 10.82
C THR A 93 25.08 50.05 11.67
N SER A 94 24.40 50.67 12.63
CA SER A 94 23.59 50.03 13.67
C SER A 94 22.32 49.40 13.11
N ILE A 95 22.19 48.08 13.22
CA ILE A 95 20.89 47.39 13.20
C ILE A 95 20.75 46.70 14.57
N LYS A 96 19.73 47.11 15.32
CA LYS A 96 19.40 46.54 16.63
C LYS A 96 19.06 45.05 16.47
N PRO A 97 19.49 44.16 17.39
CA PRO A 97 19.03 42.79 17.38
C PRO A 97 17.54 42.76 17.70
N VAL A 98 16.76 42.17 16.81
CA VAL A 98 15.39 41.75 17.10
C VAL A 98 15.49 40.63 18.12
N GLU A 99 14.84 40.82 19.28
CA GLU A 99 14.66 39.79 20.29
C GLU A 99 13.94 38.59 19.67
N ASN A 100 14.60 37.44 19.63
CA ASN A 100 13.95 36.14 19.46
C ASN A 100 13.88 35.41 20.81
N PRO A 101 12.83 34.60 21.05
CA PRO A 101 12.40 34.18 22.38
C PRO A 101 13.29 33.10 22.98
N LYS A 102 13.28 32.99 24.33
CA LYS A 102 13.97 31.98 25.14
C LYS A 102 13.68 30.54 24.68
N THR A 103 14.70 29.75 24.29
CA THR A 103 14.62 28.27 24.22
C THR A 103 15.92 27.60 24.68
N ASN A 104 15.77 26.50 25.45
CA ASN A 104 16.84 25.64 25.97
C ASN A 104 17.75 25.06 24.86
N ASN A 105 19.03 24.86 25.19
CA ASN A 105 20.17 24.44 24.34
C ASN A 105 20.08 23.01 23.69
N GLY A 106 18.96 22.60 23.08
CA GLY A 106 18.89 21.34 22.30
C GLY A 106 19.25 20.05 23.07
N ILE A 107 19.28 20.10 24.41
CA ILE A 107 19.46 18.95 25.30
C ILE A 107 18.08 18.38 25.56
N ILE A 108 17.87 17.12 25.18
CA ILE A 108 16.64 16.38 25.45
C ILE A 108 16.76 15.66 26.79
N LEU A 109 17.90 15.01 27.01
CA LEU A 109 18.20 14.25 28.23
C LEU A 109 19.67 14.40 28.61
N GLY A 110 19.98 14.46 29.91
CA GLY A 110 21.35 14.41 30.40
C GLY A 110 22.13 15.72 30.18
N LYS A 111 23.35 15.62 29.65
CA LYS A 111 24.25 16.77 29.43
C LYS A 111 24.46 17.03 27.94
N ARG A 112 24.96 18.23 27.60
CA ARG A 112 25.43 18.52 26.24
C ARG A 112 26.53 17.54 25.86
N ILE A 113 26.34 16.83 24.74
CA ILE A 113 27.34 15.91 24.18
C ILE A 113 28.42 16.73 23.46
N THR A 114 29.67 16.56 23.89
CA THR A 114 30.87 17.16 23.27
C THR A 114 31.89 16.10 22.83
N MET A 115 31.55 14.82 23.02
CA MET A 115 32.38 13.69 22.64
C MET A 115 32.34 13.51 21.12
N ALA A 116 33.49 13.21 20.51
CA ALA A 116 33.56 12.90 19.09
C ALA A 116 32.70 11.67 18.75
N GLU A 117 32.02 11.72 17.60
CA GLU A 117 31.20 10.61 17.14
C GLU A 117 32.04 9.36 16.89
N THR A 118 31.54 8.23 17.39
CA THR A 118 32.08 6.90 17.11
C THR A 118 31.47 6.39 15.81
N ALA A 119 32.30 5.93 14.88
CA ALA A 119 31.83 5.30 13.64
C ALA A 119 31.04 4.02 13.94
N TYR A 120 29.95 3.79 13.21
CA TYR A 120 29.05 2.65 13.42
C TYR A 120 29.76 1.30 13.27
N GLU A 121 30.70 1.18 12.32
CA GLU A 121 31.51 -0.02 12.07
C GLU A 121 32.24 -0.50 13.33
N ASN A 122 32.68 0.45 14.17
CA ASN A 122 33.40 0.14 15.39
C ASN A 122 32.46 -0.30 16.53
N LEU A 123 31.14 -0.11 16.41
CA LEU A 123 30.20 -0.48 17.48
C LEU A 123 30.05 -1.99 17.62
N ALA A 124 30.14 -2.73 16.51
CA ALA A 124 30.06 -4.19 16.50
C ALA A 124 31.30 -4.85 17.13
N GLU A 125 32.47 -4.23 17.01
CA GLU A 125 33.75 -4.74 17.51
C GLU A 125 34.01 -4.46 18.99
N ILE A 126 33.17 -3.64 19.64
CA ILE A 126 33.31 -3.33 21.07
C ILE A 126 32.82 -4.52 21.90
N SER A 127 33.74 -5.43 22.23
CA SER A 127 33.50 -6.52 23.18
C SER A 127 34.02 -6.16 24.58
N GLY A 128 33.13 -6.06 25.58
CA GLY A 128 33.51 -5.94 27.00
C GLY A 128 33.18 -4.60 27.67
N ALA A 129 33.00 -4.64 28.99
CA ALA A 129 32.22 -3.65 29.75
C ALA A 129 32.73 -2.19 29.73
N ARG A 130 31.80 -1.26 29.42
CA ARG A 130 31.84 0.20 29.67
C ARG A 130 32.73 1.06 28.76
N THR A 131 32.78 0.76 27.47
CA THR A 131 33.24 1.76 26.48
C THR A 131 32.15 2.81 26.29
N LYS A 132 32.46 4.06 26.65
CA LYS A 132 31.60 5.20 26.34
C LYS A 132 31.75 5.56 24.87
N VAL A 133 30.63 5.78 24.20
CA VAL A 133 30.58 6.19 22.80
C VAL A 133 29.56 7.32 22.65
N ALA A 134 29.68 8.08 21.57
CA ALA A 134 28.67 9.02 21.11
C ALA A 134 28.32 8.68 19.66
N VAL A 135 27.03 8.54 19.34
CA VAL A 135 26.57 8.15 17.99
C VAL A 135 25.39 9.03 17.62
N SER A 136 25.40 9.53 16.38
CA SER A 136 24.29 10.27 15.79
C SER A 136 23.55 9.43 14.76
N GLY A 137 22.28 9.75 14.54
CA GLY A 137 21.47 9.14 13.50
C GLY A 137 20.04 9.63 13.50
N THR A 138 19.32 9.26 12.46
CA THR A 138 17.88 9.50 12.33
C THR A 138 17.13 8.45 13.14
N VAL A 139 16.18 8.86 13.99
CA VAL A 139 15.29 7.93 14.71
C VAL A 139 14.29 7.33 13.72
N PHE A 140 14.38 6.04 13.44
CA PHE A 140 13.41 5.36 12.55
C PHE A 140 12.38 4.54 13.33
N GLU A 141 12.69 4.19 14.59
CA GLU A 141 11.78 3.44 15.46
C GLU A 141 11.88 3.89 16.92
N MET A 142 10.75 3.88 17.61
CA MET A 142 10.64 4.17 19.04
C MET A 142 9.69 3.17 19.68
N GLU A 143 10.20 2.41 20.65
CA GLU A 143 9.43 1.48 21.47
C GLU A 143 9.42 1.95 22.93
N ILE A 144 8.26 1.89 23.56
CA ILE A 144 8.10 2.24 24.98
C ILE A 144 7.57 1.01 25.71
N LYS A 145 8.29 0.58 26.74
CA LYS A 145 7.87 -0.51 27.62
C LYS A 145 7.68 0.01 29.04
N ASP A 146 6.45 -0.11 29.53
CA ASP A 146 6.16 0.13 30.94
C ASP A 146 6.70 -1.03 31.78
N THR A 147 7.27 -0.73 32.94
CA THR A 147 7.80 -1.74 33.84
C THR A 147 6.88 -1.96 35.02
N LYS A 148 6.97 -3.13 35.67
CA LYS A 148 6.21 -3.41 36.90
C LYS A 148 6.52 -2.42 38.04
N LYS A 149 7.55 -1.57 37.90
CA LYS A 149 7.91 -0.52 38.87
C LYS A 149 7.22 0.78 38.48
N LYS A 150 6.43 1.32 39.40
CA LYS A 150 5.75 2.62 39.24
C LYS A 150 6.75 3.72 38.89
N ASN A 151 6.42 4.53 37.88
CA ASN A 151 7.24 5.62 37.35
C ASN A 151 8.60 5.21 36.78
N PHE A 152 8.68 4.04 36.16
CA PHE A 152 9.90 3.57 35.52
C PHE A 152 9.59 3.02 34.13
N TRP A 153 10.08 3.70 33.10
CA TRP A 153 9.89 3.36 31.69
C TRP A 153 11.23 3.01 31.05
N VAL A 154 11.19 2.08 30.10
CA VAL A 154 12.30 1.80 29.21
C VAL A 154 11.87 2.26 27.82
N MET A 155 12.60 3.21 27.26
CA MET A 155 12.41 3.65 25.89
C MET A 155 13.58 3.13 25.04
N THR A 156 13.27 2.44 23.96
CA THR A 156 14.25 2.01 22.96
C THR A 156 14.08 2.89 21.72
N LEU A 157 15.07 3.71 21.42
CA LEU A 157 15.15 4.51 20.20
C LEU A 157 16.10 3.78 19.24
N ARG A 158 15.63 3.33 18.09
CA ARG A 158 16.54 2.83 17.05
C ARG A 158 16.90 3.97 16.12
N ILE A 159 18.21 4.22 15.98
CA ILE A 159 18.75 5.27 15.12
C ILE A 159 19.59 4.66 14.01
N ASN A 160 19.61 5.32 12.85
CA ASN A 160 20.39 4.86 11.71
C ASN A 160 21.17 5.99 11.03
N LYS A 161 22.25 5.60 10.36
CA LYS A 161 23.03 6.44 9.45
C LYS A 161 23.29 5.65 8.17
N GLY A 162 22.45 5.91 7.15
CA GLY A 162 22.37 5.05 5.98
C GLY A 162 21.89 3.64 6.38
N PRO A 163 22.57 2.55 5.97
CA PRO A 163 22.18 1.19 6.31
C PRO A 163 22.62 0.71 7.69
N GLN A 164 23.49 1.47 8.37
CA GLN A 164 23.98 1.11 9.70
C GLN A 164 23.02 1.63 10.77
N ALA A 165 22.80 0.82 11.80
CA ALA A 165 21.82 1.12 12.83
C ALA A 165 22.27 0.69 14.22
N VAL A 166 21.72 1.32 15.25
CA VAL A 166 21.95 0.93 16.65
C VAL A 166 20.71 1.19 17.49
N ALA A 167 20.41 0.27 18.41
CA ALA A 167 19.41 0.49 19.44
C ALA A 167 19.99 1.33 20.58
N VAL A 168 19.31 2.41 20.92
CA VAL A 168 19.61 3.32 22.04
C VAL A 168 18.55 3.15 23.10
N LYS A 169 18.88 2.48 24.21
CA LYS A 169 17.99 2.31 25.36
C LYS A 169 18.19 3.40 26.39
N VAL A 170 17.07 3.93 26.87
CA VAL A 170 16.99 4.98 27.89
C VAL A 170 16.13 4.47 29.05
N PHE A 171 16.66 4.59 30.27
CA PHE A 171 15.95 4.24 31.50
C PHE A 171 15.43 5.50 32.17
N LEU A 172 14.11 5.70 32.13
CA LEU A 172 13.43 6.92 32.57
C LEU A 172 12.78 6.65 33.93
N LYS A 173 13.29 7.31 34.98
CA LYS A 173 12.92 7.06 36.39
C LYS A 173 11.90 8.06 36.95
N SER A 174 11.48 9.02 36.14
CA SER A 174 10.50 10.04 36.51
C SER A 174 9.55 10.27 35.35
N LYS A 175 8.29 10.61 35.65
CA LYS A 175 7.29 10.90 34.62
C LYS A 175 7.68 12.13 33.80
N GLN A 176 8.30 13.12 34.44
CA GLN A 176 8.78 14.33 33.77
C GLN A 176 9.85 14.03 32.71
N ASP A 177 10.84 13.18 33.02
CA ASP A 177 11.86 12.79 32.04
C ASP A 177 11.22 11.99 30.89
N PHE A 178 10.25 11.14 31.20
CA PHE A 178 9.50 10.39 30.19
C PHE A 178 8.73 11.31 29.25
N ASP A 179 7.90 12.20 29.79
CA ASP A 179 7.12 13.16 29.02
C ASP A 179 8.06 14.04 28.17
N THR A 180 9.18 14.51 28.74
CA THR A 180 10.17 15.33 28.02
C THR A 180 10.76 14.62 26.80
N VAL A 181 11.22 13.37 26.96
CA VAL A 181 11.80 12.63 25.83
C VAL A 181 10.73 12.27 24.80
N ASN A 182 9.56 11.82 25.26
CA ASN A 182 8.45 11.40 24.39
C ASN A 182 7.87 12.56 23.57
N GLU A 183 7.85 13.79 24.11
CA GLU A 183 7.42 14.99 23.41
C GLU A 183 8.51 15.59 22.51
N SER A 184 9.79 15.37 22.84
CA SER A 184 10.92 16.01 22.15
C SER A 184 11.52 15.19 21.00
N VAL A 185 11.24 13.89 20.95
CA VAL A 185 11.77 12.95 19.95
C VAL A 185 10.62 12.29 19.21
N SER A 186 10.65 12.40 17.89
CA SER A 186 9.73 11.69 16.99
C SER A 186 10.49 10.91 15.93
N LYS A 187 9.81 9.94 15.28
CA LYS A 187 10.38 9.28 14.10
C LYS A 187 10.74 10.33 13.03
N GLY A 188 11.92 10.22 12.44
CA GLY A 188 12.49 11.17 11.50
C GLY A 188 13.35 12.27 12.13
N ASP A 189 13.35 12.44 13.45
CA ASP A 189 14.26 13.38 14.12
C ASP A 189 15.71 12.88 14.06
N GLU A 190 16.63 13.81 13.86
CA GLU A 190 18.06 13.54 14.00
C GLU A 190 18.48 13.80 15.45
N ILE A 191 19.09 12.79 16.08
CA ILE A 191 19.63 12.91 17.44
C ILE A 191 21.09 12.52 17.50
N ILE A 192 21.77 12.96 18.54
CA ILE A 192 23.04 12.39 18.99
C ILE A 192 22.85 11.87 20.42
N ALA A 193 23.26 10.62 20.64
CA ALA A 193 23.18 9.94 21.93
C ALA A 193 24.58 9.60 22.44
N GLN A 194 24.78 9.72 23.75
CA GLN A 194 26.03 9.33 24.42
C GLN A 194 25.73 8.32 25.53
N GLY A 195 26.47 7.21 25.55
CA GLY A 195 26.18 6.09 26.43
C GLY A 195 27.26 5.01 26.48
N ASP A 196 26.99 3.95 27.24
CA ASP A 196 27.80 2.73 27.27
C ASP A 196 27.20 1.70 26.30
N ILE A 197 28.03 1.04 25.48
CA ILE A 197 27.58 -0.12 24.69
C ILE A 197 27.59 -1.38 25.56
N ARG A 198 26.53 -2.19 25.47
CA ARG A 198 26.39 -3.49 26.15
C ARG A 198 25.61 -4.47 25.28
N TYR A 199 25.99 -5.73 25.30
CA TYR A 199 25.17 -6.78 24.71
C TYR A 199 23.89 -6.97 25.54
N ASP A 200 22.74 -6.98 24.87
CA ASP A 200 21.43 -7.16 25.49
C ASP A 200 20.89 -8.55 25.14
N GLU A 201 20.72 -9.41 26.15
CA GLU A 201 20.27 -10.78 25.95
C GLU A 201 18.80 -10.91 25.51
N TYR A 202 17.98 -9.87 25.69
CA TYR A 202 16.57 -9.92 25.31
C TYR A 202 16.36 -9.60 23.83
N ILE A 203 17.11 -8.64 23.29
CA ILE A 203 17.06 -8.29 21.87
C ILE A 203 18.22 -8.88 21.06
N HIS A 204 19.11 -9.66 21.69
CA HIS A 204 20.24 -10.36 21.06
C HIS A 204 21.13 -9.47 20.17
N GLU A 205 21.38 -8.23 20.59
CA GLU A 205 22.29 -7.30 19.89
C GLU A 205 23.05 -6.39 20.87
N ASN A 206 24.08 -5.71 20.37
CA ASN A 206 24.75 -4.65 21.13
C ASN A 206 23.87 -3.39 21.16
N VAL A 207 23.60 -2.89 22.35
CA VAL A 207 22.71 -1.74 22.61
C VAL A 207 23.49 -0.64 23.31
N MET A 208 23.25 0.61 22.91
CA MET A 208 23.73 1.77 23.65
C MET A 208 22.78 2.09 24.80
N ILE A 209 23.28 2.03 26.03
CA ILE A 209 22.57 2.57 27.20
C ILE A 209 22.90 4.06 27.31
N ALA A 210 22.01 4.90 26.80
CA ALA A 210 22.23 6.34 26.77
C ALA A 210 22.04 7.00 28.13
N ASN A 211 22.94 7.94 28.45
CA ASN A 211 22.83 8.84 29.60
C ASN A 211 22.56 10.29 29.18
N SER A 212 22.81 10.63 27.91
CA SER A 212 22.54 11.94 27.34
C SER A 212 22.03 11.81 25.92
N ILE A 213 21.06 12.66 25.55
CA ILE A 213 20.48 12.77 24.21
C ILE A 213 20.33 14.26 23.88
N ASN A 214 20.83 14.64 22.71
CA ASN A 214 20.70 15.99 22.16
C ASN A 214 20.01 15.94 20.81
N LYS A 215 19.20 16.95 20.49
CA LYS A 215 18.68 17.16 19.14
C LYS A 215 19.79 17.69 18.26
N THR A 216 19.91 17.18 17.04
CA THR A 216 20.88 17.66 16.05
C THR A 216 20.19 17.89 14.70
N VAL A 217 20.94 18.30 13.68
CA VAL A 217 20.40 18.56 12.34
C VAL A 217 20.94 17.50 11.40
N LYS A 218 20.04 16.89 10.62
CA LYS A 218 20.38 15.94 9.57
C LYS A 218 21.32 16.61 8.57
N ARG A 219 22.51 16.03 8.37
CA ARG A 219 23.44 16.49 7.33
C ARG A 219 22.93 16.01 5.98
N THR A 220 22.56 16.94 5.11
CA THR A 220 22.13 16.63 3.73
C THR A 220 23.21 17.03 2.73
N ARG A 221 23.24 16.34 1.58
CA ARG A 221 24.12 16.71 0.47
C ARG A 221 23.71 18.06 -0.09
N LYS A 222 24.67 18.96 -0.24
CA LYS A 222 24.44 20.33 -0.73
C LYS A 222 25.00 20.50 -2.13
N GLU A 223 24.28 21.24 -2.93
CA GLU A 223 24.80 21.79 -4.19
C GLU A 223 25.75 22.94 -3.87
N THR A 224 26.97 22.87 -4.41
CA THR A 224 28.04 23.86 -4.18
C THR A 224 28.40 24.63 -5.45
N TYR A 225 27.94 24.20 -6.63
CA TYR A 225 28.13 24.96 -7.86
C TYR A 225 27.30 26.25 -7.79
N GLU A 226 27.88 27.42 -8.08
CA GLU A 226 27.16 28.70 -7.95
C GLU A 226 26.34 29.07 -9.20
N GLY A 227 26.71 28.58 -10.39
CA GLY A 227 26.10 28.94 -11.67
C GLY A 227 24.74 28.27 -11.95
N GLN A 228 24.30 28.32 -13.22
CA GLN A 228 23.11 27.58 -13.67
C GLN A 228 23.28 26.09 -13.40
N LYS A 229 22.29 25.48 -12.75
CA LYS A 229 22.34 24.07 -12.36
C LYS A 229 22.03 23.16 -13.53
N ARG A 230 22.52 21.92 -13.48
CA ARG A 230 22.13 20.91 -14.47
C ARG A 230 20.66 20.53 -14.35
N VAL A 231 20.14 19.87 -15.37
CA VAL A 231 18.87 19.12 -15.30
C VAL A 231 19.17 17.63 -15.37
N GLU A 232 18.61 16.85 -14.45
CA GLU A 232 18.63 15.39 -14.57
C GLU A 232 17.63 14.93 -15.62
N LEU A 233 18.09 14.15 -16.62
CA LEU A 233 17.28 13.66 -17.73
C LEU A 233 17.05 12.15 -17.70
N HIS A 234 17.72 11.42 -16.80
CA HIS A 234 17.61 9.96 -16.68
C HIS A 234 17.64 9.54 -15.21
N ALA A 235 16.46 9.22 -14.67
CA ALA A 235 16.30 8.80 -13.28
C ALA A 235 15.11 7.85 -13.10
N HIS A 236 15.33 6.85 -12.27
CA HIS A 236 14.42 5.77 -11.92
C HIS A 236 13.88 5.98 -10.52
N THR A 237 12.58 5.82 -10.37
CA THR A 237 11.87 5.87 -9.10
C THR A 237 11.60 4.46 -8.58
N ARG A 238 10.99 4.36 -7.40
CA ARG A 238 10.43 3.11 -6.85
C ARG A 238 9.46 2.37 -7.79
N MET A 239 8.98 3.00 -8.87
CA MET A 239 8.12 2.33 -9.87
C MET A 239 8.91 1.54 -10.93
N SER A 240 10.23 1.70 -11.02
CA SER A 240 11.10 0.79 -11.76
C SER A 240 11.20 -0.54 -11.01
N GLU A 241 10.50 -1.56 -11.53
CA GLU A 241 10.22 -2.82 -10.86
C GLU A 241 11.49 -3.53 -10.33
N ASN A 242 11.55 -3.74 -9.01
CA ASN A 242 12.67 -4.34 -8.26
C ASN A 242 14.03 -3.62 -8.39
N ASP A 243 14.12 -2.49 -9.08
CA ASP A 243 15.41 -1.87 -9.46
C ASP A 243 15.57 -0.44 -8.91
N GLY A 244 14.50 0.36 -8.96
CA GLY A 244 14.52 1.74 -8.49
C GLY A 244 14.14 1.90 -7.01
N PHE A 245 14.82 2.84 -6.35
CA PHE A 245 14.74 3.13 -4.91
C PHE A 245 14.64 4.62 -4.60
N ASN A 246 14.69 5.50 -5.61
CA ASN A 246 14.32 6.89 -5.42
C ASN A 246 12.82 6.99 -5.09
N ASP A 247 12.50 7.53 -3.92
CA ASP A 247 11.15 8.02 -3.69
C ASP A 247 10.92 9.26 -4.56
N VAL A 248 9.86 9.28 -5.36
CA VAL A 248 9.62 10.35 -6.32
C VAL A 248 9.40 11.70 -5.64
N GLU A 249 8.77 11.72 -4.46
CA GLU A 249 8.54 12.94 -3.71
C GLU A 249 9.86 13.52 -3.17
N GLU A 250 10.70 12.68 -2.57
CA GLU A 250 12.01 13.11 -2.09
C GLU A 250 12.97 13.48 -3.23
N MET A 251 12.93 12.76 -4.35
CA MET A 251 13.73 13.05 -5.54
C MET A 251 13.42 14.42 -6.14
N VAL A 252 12.13 14.75 -6.30
CA VAL A 252 11.69 16.07 -6.80
C VAL A 252 12.03 17.19 -5.82
N LYS A 253 11.81 16.97 -4.51
CA LYS A 253 12.22 17.93 -3.47
C LYS A 253 13.73 18.19 -3.51
N GLN A 254 14.53 17.14 -3.62
CA GLN A 254 15.99 17.24 -3.63
C GLN A 254 16.50 18.03 -4.84
N ALA A 255 15.94 17.78 -6.03
CA ALA A 255 16.29 18.52 -7.25
C ALA A 255 15.93 20.00 -7.13
N ALA A 256 14.75 20.32 -6.57
CA ALA A 256 14.32 21.69 -6.32
C ALA A 256 15.21 22.40 -5.28
N GLU A 257 15.65 21.68 -4.24
CA GLU A 257 16.58 22.19 -3.22
C GLU A 257 17.98 22.47 -3.76
N TRP A 258 18.45 21.67 -4.72
CA TRP A 258 19.69 21.95 -5.44
C TRP A 258 19.54 23.06 -6.48
N GLY A 259 18.32 23.54 -6.73
CA GLY A 259 18.04 24.63 -7.66
C GLY A 259 18.04 24.19 -9.14
N GLN A 260 17.80 22.91 -9.43
CA GLN A 260 17.56 22.47 -10.80
C GLN A 260 16.25 23.05 -11.33
N SER A 261 16.22 23.45 -12.60
CA SER A 261 15.04 24.01 -13.26
C SER A 261 14.00 22.94 -13.60
N ALA A 262 14.44 21.72 -13.83
CA ALA A 262 13.60 20.57 -14.16
C ALA A 262 14.22 19.26 -13.67
N ILE A 263 13.43 18.19 -13.65
CA ILE A 263 13.88 16.82 -13.45
C ILE A 263 13.03 15.85 -14.29
N ALA A 264 13.67 14.91 -14.95
CA ALA A 264 13.00 13.83 -15.68
C ALA A 264 12.71 12.62 -14.80
N ILE A 265 11.61 11.95 -15.11
CA ILE A 265 11.24 10.65 -14.56
C ILE A 265 11.19 9.69 -15.74
N THR A 266 12.04 8.67 -15.73
CA THR A 266 12.26 7.77 -16.87
C THR A 266 12.26 6.32 -16.41
N ASP A 267 11.22 5.91 -15.70
CA ASP A 267 11.11 4.55 -15.18
C ASP A 267 11.12 3.47 -16.28
N HIS A 268 11.58 2.27 -15.93
CA HIS A 268 11.72 1.14 -16.85
C HIS A 268 10.36 0.67 -17.38
N GLY A 269 10.06 1.02 -18.63
CA GLY A 269 8.87 0.61 -19.37
C GLY A 269 7.57 1.19 -18.84
N VAL A 270 7.58 1.98 -17.76
CA VAL A 270 6.38 2.40 -17.01
C VAL A 270 6.40 3.88 -16.70
N VAL A 271 5.24 4.43 -16.30
CA VAL A 271 5.07 5.88 -16.05
C VAL A 271 4.31 6.17 -14.75
N GLN A 272 4.24 5.20 -13.83
CA GLN A 272 3.33 5.20 -12.67
C GLN A 272 3.62 6.33 -11.67
N SER A 273 4.83 6.87 -11.64
CA SER A 273 5.22 7.98 -10.76
C SER A 273 4.82 9.37 -11.26
N PHE A 274 4.29 9.51 -12.48
CA PHE A 274 3.98 10.83 -13.05
C PHE A 274 3.00 11.65 -12.20
N PRO A 275 1.84 11.11 -11.74
CA PRO A 275 0.88 11.90 -10.98
C PRO A 275 1.44 12.38 -9.63
N ASP A 276 2.24 11.54 -8.98
CA ASP A 276 2.88 11.88 -7.70
C ASP A 276 3.93 12.98 -7.86
N ALA A 277 4.77 12.89 -8.89
CA ALA A 277 5.73 13.93 -9.22
C ALA A 277 5.06 15.29 -9.49
N ALA A 278 3.98 15.28 -10.28
CA ALA A 278 3.22 16.49 -10.60
C ALA A 278 2.60 17.12 -9.34
N SER A 279 2.04 16.28 -8.46
CA SER A 279 1.48 16.69 -7.17
C SER A 279 2.53 17.36 -6.28
N VAL A 280 3.74 16.80 -6.22
CA VAL A 280 4.86 17.35 -5.42
C VAL A 280 5.36 18.66 -6.01
N ALA A 281 5.57 18.75 -7.32
CA ALA A 281 5.94 19.99 -7.99
C ALA A 281 4.92 21.11 -7.72
N LYS A 282 3.62 20.82 -7.84
CA LYS A 282 2.53 21.77 -7.53
C LYS A 282 2.54 22.22 -6.06
N LYS A 283 2.87 21.33 -5.12
CA LYS A 283 3.04 21.66 -3.69
C LYS A 283 4.27 22.55 -3.44
N LEU A 284 5.37 22.31 -4.16
CA LEU A 284 6.61 23.11 -4.03
C LEU A 284 6.46 24.50 -4.65
N ALA A 285 5.79 24.62 -5.79
CA ALA A 285 5.48 25.90 -6.43
C ALA A 285 4.69 26.82 -5.47
N LYS A 286 3.72 26.28 -4.73
CA LYS A 286 2.99 27.02 -3.68
C LYS A 286 3.89 27.51 -2.53
N LYS A 287 5.07 26.90 -2.35
CA LYS A 287 6.10 27.30 -1.37
C LYS A 287 7.20 28.17 -2.00
N GLY A 288 7.03 28.62 -3.24
CA GLY A 288 8.00 29.45 -3.96
C GLY A 288 9.22 28.69 -4.49
N LYS A 289 9.13 27.36 -4.62
CA LYS A 289 10.15 26.52 -5.24
C LYS A 289 9.57 25.89 -6.50
N ASP A 290 9.78 26.52 -7.64
CA ASP A 290 9.30 26.00 -8.92
C ASP A 290 10.28 24.96 -9.47
N ILE A 291 9.75 23.82 -9.89
CA ILE A 291 10.49 22.77 -10.58
C ILE A 291 9.58 22.13 -11.63
N LYS A 292 10.09 22.01 -12.84
CA LYS A 292 9.39 21.36 -13.94
C LYS A 292 9.62 19.86 -13.94
N ILE A 293 8.57 19.07 -14.12
CA ILE A 293 8.69 17.62 -14.31
C ILE A 293 8.75 17.32 -15.80
N LEU A 294 9.75 16.52 -16.21
CA LEU A 294 9.84 16.00 -17.57
C LEU A 294 9.32 14.55 -17.56
N TYR A 295 8.16 14.35 -18.17
CA TYR A 295 7.47 13.07 -18.17
C TYR A 295 8.08 12.14 -19.22
N GLY A 296 8.81 11.11 -18.78
CA GLY A 296 9.47 10.18 -19.69
C GLY A 296 9.42 8.70 -19.28
N MET A 297 10.08 7.87 -20.08
CA MET A 297 10.17 6.42 -19.89
C MET A 297 11.50 5.94 -20.45
N GLU A 298 12.14 5.00 -19.76
CA GLU A 298 13.16 4.16 -20.39
C GLU A 298 12.53 2.89 -20.98
N GLY A 299 12.46 2.82 -22.31
CA GLY A 299 11.85 1.70 -23.05
C GLY A 299 12.85 0.60 -23.42
N TYR A 300 12.33 -0.59 -23.76
CA TYR A 300 13.12 -1.73 -24.24
C TYR A 300 12.99 -1.90 -25.77
N LEU A 301 13.66 -1.03 -26.53
CA LEU A 301 13.64 -0.98 -28.00
C LEU A 301 14.22 -2.25 -28.64
N TYR A 302 13.65 -2.74 -29.73
CA TYR A 302 14.34 -3.68 -30.61
C TYR A 302 14.05 -3.41 -32.09
N PRO A 303 15.04 -3.61 -32.98
CA PRO A 303 14.81 -3.62 -34.43
C PRO A 303 13.87 -4.77 -34.82
N ASP A 304 12.85 -4.49 -35.61
CA ASP A 304 11.75 -5.41 -35.89
C ASP A 304 11.50 -5.65 -37.40
N ASP A 305 12.49 -5.36 -38.24
CA ASP A 305 12.41 -5.55 -39.70
C ASP A 305 12.13 -7.01 -40.11
N ASP A 306 12.64 -7.97 -39.34
CA ASP A 306 12.48 -9.42 -39.53
C ASP A 306 11.47 -10.07 -38.54
N ALA A 307 10.78 -9.26 -37.74
CA ALA A 307 9.99 -9.74 -36.61
C ALA A 307 8.54 -10.08 -36.96
N TYR A 308 8.04 -9.62 -38.11
CA TYR A 308 6.66 -9.77 -38.56
C TYR A 308 6.55 -10.92 -39.58
N ASP A 309 5.53 -11.77 -39.41
CA ASP A 309 5.18 -12.78 -40.42
C ASP A 309 4.42 -12.17 -41.62
N GLU A 310 4.05 -13.00 -42.59
CA GLU A 310 3.29 -12.61 -43.79
C GLU A 310 1.91 -12.01 -43.49
N ASN A 311 1.38 -12.24 -42.29
CA ASN A 311 0.12 -11.69 -41.80
C ASN A 311 0.31 -10.44 -40.93
N GLY A 312 1.56 -9.98 -40.74
CA GLY A 312 1.88 -8.82 -39.91
C GLY A 312 1.88 -9.10 -38.40
N ASN A 313 1.96 -10.36 -37.97
CA ASN A 313 2.03 -10.72 -36.55
C ASN A 313 3.46 -10.92 -36.08
N ILE A 314 3.75 -10.52 -34.84
CA ILE A 314 5.04 -10.77 -34.21
C ILE A 314 5.00 -12.09 -33.44
N ASN A 315 5.98 -12.97 -33.67
CA ASN A 315 6.14 -14.14 -32.81
C ASN A 315 6.70 -13.73 -31.44
N LEU A 316 5.84 -13.69 -30.42
CA LEU A 316 6.16 -13.26 -29.05
C LEU A 316 6.89 -14.32 -28.20
N SER A 317 7.03 -15.57 -28.68
CA SER A 317 7.77 -16.62 -27.95
C SER A 317 9.27 -16.61 -28.21
N LYS A 318 9.72 -15.88 -29.23
CA LYS A 318 11.14 -15.74 -29.58
C LYS A 318 11.81 -14.67 -28.71
N LYS A 319 12.87 -15.06 -27.99
CA LYS A 319 13.73 -14.11 -27.26
C LYS A 319 14.38 -13.14 -28.26
N ARG A 320 14.18 -11.83 -28.04
CA ARG A 320 14.81 -10.75 -28.81
C ARG A 320 15.80 -9.98 -27.95
N ASN A 321 16.86 -9.48 -28.57
CA ASN A 321 17.79 -8.55 -27.94
C ASN A 321 17.16 -7.17 -27.97
N THR A 322 17.00 -6.57 -26.79
CA THR A 322 16.46 -5.22 -26.62
C THR A 322 17.57 -4.26 -26.19
N TYR A 323 17.44 -3.01 -26.58
CA TYR A 323 18.26 -1.88 -26.19
C TYR A 323 17.43 -0.91 -25.35
N HIS A 324 18.07 -0.21 -24.42
CA HIS A 324 17.40 0.87 -23.70
C HIS A 324 17.27 2.11 -24.61
N ILE A 325 16.22 2.89 -24.37
CA ILE A 325 15.92 4.15 -25.09
C ILE A 325 15.18 5.09 -24.13
N ILE A 326 15.54 6.37 -24.12
CA ILE A 326 14.81 7.37 -23.33
C ILE A 326 13.79 8.07 -24.22
N LEU A 327 12.55 8.13 -23.74
CA LEU A 327 11.45 8.86 -24.38
C LEU A 327 10.97 9.93 -23.41
N ILE A 328 10.99 11.20 -23.80
CA ILE A 328 10.46 12.31 -22.99
C ILE A 328 9.33 12.99 -23.75
N ALA A 329 8.17 13.16 -23.12
CA ALA A 329 7.03 13.86 -23.71
C ALA A 329 7.33 15.37 -23.83
N LYS A 330 7.34 15.87 -25.06
CA LYS A 330 7.53 17.29 -25.37
C LYS A 330 6.29 18.11 -25.04
N ASN A 331 5.11 17.56 -25.27
CA ASN A 331 3.81 18.22 -25.10
C ASN A 331 2.71 17.17 -24.84
N LEU A 332 1.45 17.59 -24.72
CA LEU A 332 0.32 16.68 -24.48
C LEU A 332 0.14 15.60 -25.57
N THR A 333 0.49 15.90 -26.82
CA THR A 333 0.45 14.90 -27.91
C THR A 333 1.51 13.81 -27.64
N GLY A 334 2.71 14.22 -27.27
CA GLY A 334 3.78 13.33 -26.83
C GLY A 334 3.38 12.49 -25.62
N LEU A 335 2.73 13.09 -24.61
CA LEU A 335 2.27 12.36 -23.42
C LEU A 335 1.24 11.28 -23.78
N LYS A 336 0.24 11.64 -24.59
CA LYS A 336 -0.78 10.70 -25.06
C LYS A 336 -0.16 9.56 -25.87
N ASN A 337 0.81 9.87 -26.73
CA ASN A 337 1.57 8.88 -27.48
C ASN A 337 2.46 8.00 -26.58
N LEU A 338 3.05 8.56 -25.53
CA LEU A 338 3.80 7.80 -24.54
C LEU A 338 2.89 6.81 -23.81
N TYR A 339 1.67 7.21 -23.44
CA TYR A 339 0.68 6.32 -22.83
C TYR A 339 0.25 5.20 -23.77
N LYS A 340 0.10 5.49 -25.07
CA LYS A 340 -0.12 4.46 -26.09
C LYS A 340 1.05 3.47 -26.17
N ILE A 341 2.29 3.96 -26.19
CA ILE A 341 3.50 3.12 -26.21
C ILE A 341 3.57 2.21 -24.96
N VAL A 342 3.41 2.76 -23.75
CA VAL A 342 3.34 1.96 -22.51
C VAL A 342 2.31 0.84 -22.66
N SER A 343 1.13 1.18 -23.18
CA SER A 343 0.01 0.25 -23.25
C SER A 343 0.25 -0.89 -24.23
N TYR A 344 0.67 -0.58 -25.45
CA TYR A 344 0.95 -1.61 -26.46
C TYR A 344 2.12 -2.50 -26.05
N THR A 345 3.13 -1.96 -25.38
CA THR A 345 4.26 -2.77 -24.88
C THR A 345 3.87 -3.70 -23.73
N HIS A 346 2.84 -3.38 -22.95
CA HIS A 346 2.31 -4.25 -21.88
C HIS A 346 1.22 -5.23 -22.33
N ILE A 347 0.54 -4.95 -23.44
CA ILE A 347 -0.58 -5.77 -23.93
C ILE A 347 -0.14 -6.63 -25.11
N ASP A 348 0.32 -6.00 -26.19
CA ASP A 348 0.57 -6.66 -27.47
C ASP A 348 1.99 -7.20 -27.60
N TYR A 349 2.97 -6.50 -27.00
CA TYR A 349 4.40 -6.80 -27.17
C TYR A 349 5.10 -7.22 -25.87
N PHE A 350 4.33 -7.62 -24.86
CA PHE A 350 4.89 -8.11 -23.61
C PHE A 350 5.50 -9.52 -23.79
N TYR A 351 6.73 -9.69 -23.31
CA TYR A 351 7.36 -11.01 -23.18
C TYR A 351 7.77 -11.27 -21.72
N ARG A 352 9.03 -11.00 -21.37
CA ARG A 352 9.49 -10.97 -19.97
C ARG A 352 9.53 -9.54 -19.41
N ARG A 353 9.44 -8.57 -20.30
CA ARG A 353 9.48 -7.12 -20.10
C ARG A 353 8.65 -6.47 -21.21
N PRO A 354 8.16 -5.23 -21.05
CA PRO A 354 7.40 -4.53 -22.08
C PRO A 354 8.31 -4.13 -23.25
N GLN A 355 8.38 -4.95 -24.31
CA GLN A 355 9.30 -4.73 -25.43
C GLN A 355 8.72 -3.71 -26.40
N LEU A 356 9.54 -2.78 -26.88
CA LEU A 356 9.16 -1.72 -27.81
C LEU A 356 9.67 -2.03 -29.23
N PRO A 357 8.82 -2.47 -30.16
CA PRO A 357 9.21 -2.60 -31.57
C PRO A 357 9.50 -1.22 -32.18
N ARG A 358 10.53 -1.10 -33.02
CA ARG A 358 10.89 0.17 -33.67
C ARG A 358 9.74 0.76 -34.49
N LYS A 359 8.97 -0.07 -35.21
CA LYS A 359 7.79 0.41 -35.97
C LYS A 359 6.69 1.01 -35.08
N VAL A 360 6.52 0.51 -33.86
CA VAL A 360 5.54 1.08 -32.91
C VAL A 360 6.02 2.45 -32.44
N LEU A 361 7.30 2.59 -32.11
CA LEU A 361 7.88 3.90 -31.79
C LEU A 361 7.76 4.86 -32.98
N ASP A 362 8.10 4.44 -34.19
CA ASP A 362 7.98 5.27 -35.39
C ASP A 362 6.57 5.77 -35.66
N LYS A 363 5.55 4.97 -35.32
CA LYS A 363 4.14 5.35 -35.43
C LYS A 363 3.72 6.42 -34.41
N TYR A 364 4.30 6.41 -33.20
CA TYR A 364 3.88 7.25 -32.08
C TYR A 364 4.98 8.22 -31.59
N LYS A 365 6.05 8.44 -32.36
CA LYS A 365 7.15 9.34 -31.96
C LYS A 365 6.82 10.82 -32.01
N GLU A 366 5.69 11.20 -32.60
CA GLU A 366 5.26 12.61 -32.64
C GLU A 366 5.12 13.17 -31.22
N GLY A 367 5.75 14.32 -30.97
CA GLY A 367 5.74 14.96 -29.67
C GLY A 367 6.67 14.31 -28.64
N LEU A 368 7.52 13.35 -29.01
CA LEU A 368 8.54 12.78 -28.14
C LEU A 368 9.94 13.35 -28.45
N ILE A 369 10.78 13.43 -27.42
CA ILE A 369 12.23 13.63 -27.53
C ILE A 369 12.90 12.29 -27.22
N ILE A 370 13.82 11.85 -28.06
CA ILE A 370 14.40 10.50 -28.04
C ILE A 370 15.89 10.55 -27.66
N GLY A 371 16.25 9.95 -26.52
CA GLY A 371 17.62 9.85 -25.99
C GLY A 371 18.24 8.47 -26.17
N SER A 372 19.57 8.42 -26.33
CA SER A 372 20.30 7.16 -26.59
C SER A 372 20.47 6.24 -25.36
N ALA A 373 20.06 6.68 -24.17
CA ALA A 373 20.07 5.93 -22.90
C ALA A 373 21.47 5.53 -22.38
N CYS A 374 21.48 4.58 -21.43
CA CYS A 374 22.65 4.11 -20.68
C CYS A 374 23.54 3.15 -21.47
N GLU A 375 24.38 2.39 -20.80
CA GLU A 375 25.27 1.41 -21.41
C GLU A 375 24.53 0.28 -22.12
N ALA A 376 23.28 0.02 -21.74
CA ALA A 376 22.37 -0.90 -22.43
C ALA A 376 21.69 -0.28 -23.67
N GLY A 377 21.91 1.02 -23.93
CA GLY A 377 21.42 1.73 -25.11
C GLY A 377 22.10 1.30 -26.41
N GLU A 378 21.41 1.47 -27.54
CA GLU A 378 21.87 0.98 -28.86
C GLU A 378 23.20 1.63 -29.29
N VAL A 379 23.34 2.94 -29.04
CA VAL A 379 24.56 3.71 -29.39
C VAL A 379 25.75 3.26 -28.55
N PHE A 380 25.60 3.18 -27.22
CA PHE A 380 26.69 2.74 -26.34
C PHE A 380 27.09 1.30 -26.64
N GLN A 381 26.12 0.40 -26.85
CA GLN A 381 26.39 -0.98 -27.23
C GLN A 381 27.14 -1.09 -28.56
N ALA A 382 26.85 -0.23 -29.54
CA ALA A 382 27.58 -0.20 -30.80
C ALA A 382 29.03 0.25 -30.60
N VAL A 383 29.28 1.28 -29.78
CA VAL A 383 30.64 1.71 -29.41
C VAL A 383 31.38 0.59 -28.67
N LEU A 384 30.74 -0.04 -27.69
CA LEU A 384 31.30 -1.14 -26.89
C LEU A 384 31.71 -2.34 -27.75
N LYS A 385 30.96 -2.62 -28.83
CA LYS A 385 31.24 -3.70 -29.79
C LYS A 385 32.26 -3.31 -30.88
N GLY A 386 32.73 -2.07 -30.89
CA GLY A 386 33.69 -1.59 -31.90
C GLY A 386 33.08 -1.40 -33.29
N ALA A 387 31.82 -0.97 -33.37
CA ALA A 387 31.16 -0.66 -34.63
C ALA A 387 31.91 0.44 -35.41
N SER A 388 31.80 0.41 -36.74
CA SER A 388 32.43 1.41 -37.60
C SER A 388 31.79 2.80 -37.44
N ASP A 389 32.52 3.87 -37.76
CA ASP A 389 31.97 5.24 -37.75
C ASP A 389 30.71 5.38 -38.60
N GLU A 390 30.64 4.73 -39.77
CA GLU A 390 29.46 4.77 -40.64
C GLU A 390 28.24 4.16 -39.95
N GLU A 391 28.42 3.02 -39.28
CA GLU A 391 27.37 2.34 -38.52
C GLU A 391 26.94 3.15 -37.30
N LEU A 392 27.89 3.72 -36.55
CA LEU A 392 27.62 4.59 -35.42
C LEU A 392 26.82 5.84 -35.82
N LEU A 393 27.22 6.50 -36.91
CA LEU A 393 26.50 7.66 -37.45
C LEU A 393 25.08 7.28 -37.86
N LYS A 394 24.90 6.11 -38.49
CA LYS A 394 23.57 5.60 -38.87
C LYS A 394 22.69 5.37 -37.65
N ILE A 395 23.19 4.66 -36.62
CA ILE A 395 22.44 4.37 -35.40
C ILE A 395 22.12 5.68 -34.65
N ALA A 396 23.13 6.51 -34.40
CA ALA A 396 22.98 7.76 -33.66
C ALA A 396 22.08 8.78 -34.36
N SER A 397 21.92 8.71 -35.69
CA SER A 397 21.03 9.60 -36.45
C SER A 397 19.56 9.56 -35.99
N TYR A 398 19.13 8.41 -35.45
CA TYR A 398 17.75 8.16 -35.01
C TYR A 398 17.37 8.91 -33.71
N TYR A 399 18.35 9.30 -32.90
CA TYR A 399 18.15 9.88 -31.57
C TYR A 399 18.22 11.41 -31.62
N ASP A 400 17.42 12.14 -30.86
CA ASP A 400 17.47 13.61 -30.79
C ASP A 400 18.69 14.11 -30.01
N TYR A 401 19.10 13.35 -28.99
CA TYR A 401 20.30 13.62 -28.19
C TYR A 401 21.01 12.32 -27.79
N LEU A 402 22.30 12.42 -27.49
CA LEU A 402 23.11 11.28 -27.06
C LEU A 402 23.49 11.41 -25.59
N GLU A 403 23.50 10.30 -24.87
CA GLU A 403 23.82 10.25 -23.45
C GLU A 403 25.19 9.66 -23.18
N ILE A 404 25.85 10.20 -22.16
CA ILE A 404 27.01 9.61 -21.50
C ILE A 404 26.80 9.63 -19.99
N GLN A 405 27.30 8.60 -19.29
CA GLN A 405 27.16 8.46 -17.85
C GLN A 405 28.51 8.59 -17.12
N PRO A 406 28.49 8.89 -15.81
CA PRO A 406 29.64 8.74 -14.93
C PRO A 406 30.38 7.43 -15.14
N LEU A 407 31.70 7.46 -15.09
CA LEU A 407 32.55 6.29 -15.30
C LEU A 407 32.27 5.21 -14.26
N GLY A 408 31.86 5.62 -13.05
CA GLY A 408 31.43 4.73 -11.99
C GLY A 408 30.22 3.87 -12.34
N ASN A 409 29.31 4.34 -13.21
CA ASN A 409 28.14 3.56 -13.64
C ASN A 409 28.59 2.32 -14.43
N ASN A 410 29.60 2.51 -15.29
CA ASN A 410 30.10 1.50 -16.23
C ASN A 410 31.33 0.75 -15.69
N HIS A 411 31.66 0.89 -14.41
CA HIS A 411 32.86 0.29 -13.81
C HIS A 411 32.85 -1.24 -13.90
N PHE A 412 31.67 -1.86 -13.85
CA PHE A 412 31.48 -3.31 -13.97
C PHE A 412 31.89 -3.88 -15.34
N LEU A 413 32.04 -3.04 -16.38
CA LEU A 413 32.56 -3.47 -17.68
C LEU A 413 34.05 -3.78 -17.63
N ILE A 414 34.80 -3.18 -16.70
CA ILE A 414 36.25 -3.37 -16.58
C ILE A 414 36.53 -4.81 -16.15
N ASN A 415 37.31 -5.53 -16.94
CA ASN A 415 37.65 -6.95 -16.74
C ASN A 415 36.43 -7.88 -16.68
N SER A 416 35.32 -7.49 -17.31
CA SER A 416 34.17 -8.38 -17.51
C SER A 416 34.52 -9.52 -18.45
N ASP A 417 34.16 -10.76 -18.09
CA ASP A 417 34.30 -11.93 -18.98
C ASP A 417 33.63 -11.73 -20.34
N ARG A 418 32.57 -10.90 -20.38
CA ARG A 418 31.81 -10.61 -21.60
C ARG A 418 32.51 -9.60 -22.51
N TYR A 419 33.31 -8.69 -21.96
CA TYR A 419 33.96 -7.59 -22.69
C TYR A 419 35.44 -7.47 -22.29
N PRO A 420 36.27 -8.46 -22.63
CA PRO A 420 37.65 -8.55 -22.15
C PRO A 420 38.57 -7.43 -22.68
N HIS A 421 38.15 -6.69 -23.72
CA HIS A 421 38.89 -5.54 -24.25
C HIS A 421 38.76 -4.28 -23.38
N VAL A 422 37.81 -4.25 -22.44
CA VAL A 422 37.63 -3.15 -21.49
C VAL A 422 38.43 -3.47 -20.24
N THR A 423 39.64 -2.91 -20.14
CA THR A 423 40.62 -3.30 -19.10
C THR A 423 40.94 -2.17 -18.12
N SER A 424 40.49 -0.95 -18.41
CA SER A 424 40.87 0.22 -17.63
C SER A 424 39.80 1.31 -17.64
N LYS A 425 39.90 2.24 -16.68
CA LYS A 425 39.11 3.47 -16.65
C LYS A 425 39.31 4.31 -17.92
N GLN A 426 40.48 4.26 -18.55
CA GLN A 426 40.74 4.97 -19.79
C GLN A 426 39.85 4.46 -20.93
N ASN A 427 39.57 3.16 -21.01
CA ASN A 427 38.68 2.64 -22.05
C ASN A 427 37.26 3.17 -21.91
N LEU A 428 36.76 3.38 -20.69
CA LEU A 428 35.45 3.99 -20.44
C LEU A 428 35.44 5.47 -20.88
N ILE A 429 36.52 6.20 -20.61
CA ILE A 429 36.70 7.58 -21.10
C ILE A 429 36.69 7.61 -22.63
N ASP A 430 37.43 6.71 -23.27
CA ASP A 430 37.51 6.63 -24.74
C ASP A 430 36.14 6.35 -25.38
N MET A 431 35.30 5.52 -24.73
CA MET A 431 33.92 5.27 -25.18
C MET A 431 33.04 6.52 -25.07
N ASN A 432 33.09 7.22 -23.94
CA ASN A 432 32.35 8.48 -23.77
C ASN A 432 32.82 9.52 -24.80
N MET A 433 34.14 9.66 -25.00
CA MET A 433 34.73 10.53 -26.02
C MET A 433 34.29 10.14 -27.44
N LYS A 434 34.13 8.85 -27.72
CA LYS A 434 33.64 8.39 -29.02
C LYS A 434 32.19 8.82 -29.27
N ILE A 435 31.33 8.71 -28.26
CA ILE A 435 29.94 9.20 -28.36
C ILE A 435 29.92 10.70 -28.57
N VAL A 436 30.78 11.44 -27.86
CA VAL A 436 30.95 12.89 -28.04
C VAL A 436 31.35 13.24 -29.48
N GLU A 437 32.34 12.54 -30.05
CA GLU A 437 32.78 12.71 -31.44
C GLU A 437 31.65 12.45 -32.45
N ILE A 438 30.84 11.41 -32.22
CA ILE A 438 29.71 11.08 -33.09
C ILE A 438 28.60 12.13 -32.99
N GLY A 439 28.33 12.65 -31.79
CA GLY A 439 27.41 13.77 -31.57
C GLY A 439 27.82 15.01 -32.37
N ASP A 440 29.11 15.37 -32.32
CA ASP A 440 29.66 16.52 -33.05
C ASP A 440 29.51 16.35 -34.57
N LYS A 441 29.82 15.16 -35.11
CA LYS A 441 29.69 14.86 -36.55
C LYS A 441 28.25 14.98 -37.04
N LEU A 442 27.27 14.71 -36.19
CA LEU A 442 25.84 14.78 -36.50
C LEU A 442 25.20 16.12 -36.14
N GLY A 443 25.91 17.00 -35.41
CA GLY A 443 25.35 18.22 -34.85
C GLY A 443 24.24 17.96 -33.81
N LYS A 444 24.34 16.85 -33.05
CA LYS A 444 23.39 16.47 -32.01
C LYS A 444 23.95 16.79 -30.62
N PRO A 445 23.13 17.31 -29.69
CA PRO A 445 23.56 17.57 -28.33
C PRO A 445 23.93 16.26 -27.62
N VAL A 446 25.04 16.30 -26.88
CA VAL A 446 25.46 15.23 -25.98
C VAL A 446 25.20 15.71 -24.56
N VAL A 447 24.56 14.88 -23.74
CA VAL A 447 24.18 15.22 -22.37
C VAL A 447 24.77 14.22 -21.38
N ALA A 448 25.14 14.71 -20.20
CA ALA A 448 25.56 13.86 -19.10
C ALA A 448 24.38 13.58 -18.16
N THR A 449 24.01 12.31 -18.00
CA THR A 449 22.93 11.85 -17.14
C THR A 449 23.46 10.94 -16.03
N THR A 450 22.75 10.81 -14.91
CA THR A 450 23.21 9.96 -13.81
C THR A 450 22.71 8.54 -13.86
N ASP A 451 21.63 8.28 -14.59
CA ASP A 451 20.92 7.00 -14.55
C ASP A 451 20.62 6.60 -13.08
N SER A 452 20.05 7.56 -12.34
CA SER A 452 19.91 7.44 -10.89
C SER A 452 18.85 6.40 -10.52
N HIS A 453 19.23 5.44 -9.68
CA HIS A 453 18.34 4.43 -9.12
C HIS A 453 18.08 4.63 -7.62
N TYR A 454 18.95 5.37 -6.92
CA TYR A 454 18.83 5.62 -5.48
C TYR A 454 19.32 7.03 -5.10
N PRO A 455 18.92 7.59 -3.94
CA PRO A 455 19.15 9.00 -3.63
C PRO A 455 20.62 9.31 -3.29
N ASP A 456 21.32 8.38 -2.67
CA ASP A 456 22.69 8.52 -2.18
C ASP A 456 23.49 7.22 -2.29
N LYS A 457 24.80 7.33 -2.11
CA LYS A 457 25.73 6.22 -2.30
C LYS A 457 25.48 5.08 -1.30
N GLU A 458 25.10 5.42 -0.07
CA GLU A 458 24.82 4.49 1.02
C GLU A 458 23.58 3.63 0.74
N SER A 459 22.61 4.17 -0.01
CA SER A 459 21.38 3.47 -0.40
C SER A 459 21.55 2.37 -1.44
N ALA A 460 22.74 2.24 -2.05
CA ALA A 460 23.05 1.19 -3.02
C ALA A 460 22.80 -0.24 -2.47
N ILE A 461 22.98 -0.44 -1.15
CA ILE A 461 22.77 -1.73 -0.51
C ILE A 461 21.32 -2.22 -0.59
N TYR A 462 20.33 -1.33 -0.57
CA TYR A 462 18.92 -1.72 -0.66
C TYR A 462 18.62 -2.35 -2.02
N ARG A 463 19.13 -1.72 -3.08
CA ARG A 463 19.09 -2.26 -4.45
C ARG A 463 19.81 -3.59 -4.55
N ASN A 464 21.00 -3.70 -3.97
CA ASN A 464 21.79 -4.93 -4.02
C ASN A 464 21.08 -6.12 -3.37
N ILE A 465 20.41 -5.88 -2.23
CA ILE A 465 19.60 -6.90 -1.55
C ILE A 465 18.48 -7.39 -2.47
N VAL A 466 17.68 -6.49 -3.04
CA VAL A 466 16.56 -6.88 -3.92
C VAL A 466 17.06 -7.54 -5.20
N MET A 467 18.05 -6.97 -5.87
CA MET A 467 18.61 -7.49 -7.13
C MET A 467 19.19 -8.90 -6.99
N SER A 468 19.77 -9.22 -5.84
CA SER A 468 20.26 -10.58 -5.55
C SER A 468 19.14 -11.63 -5.50
N MET A 469 17.91 -11.25 -5.16
CA MET A 469 16.74 -12.14 -5.13
C MET A 469 16.22 -12.44 -6.54
N VAL A 470 16.42 -11.51 -7.48
CA VAL A 470 15.98 -11.64 -8.89
C VAL A 470 17.03 -12.33 -9.77
N GLY A 471 18.14 -12.80 -9.19
CA GLY A 471 19.18 -13.57 -9.87
C GLY A 471 20.29 -12.74 -10.52
N PHE A 472 20.44 -11.46 -10.16
CA PHE A 472 21.57 -10.64 -10.56
C PHE A 472 22.64 -10.66 -9.47
N ASN A 473 23.78 -11.30 -9.75
CA ASN A 473 24.89 -11.44 -8.82
C ASN A 473 25.92 -10.29 -8.92
N ASP A 474 25.79 -9.41 -9.90
CA ASP A 474 26.76 -8.34 -10.17
C ASP A 474 26.26 -7.00 -9.60
N THR A 475 26.37 -6.85 -8.29
CA THR A 475 25.77 -5.77 -7.49
C THR A 475 26.79 -4.69 -7.06
N ASN A 476 27.88 -4.51 -7.80
CA ASN A 476 29.03 -3.73 -7.34
C ASN A 476 29.04 -2.24 -7.75
N SER A 477 28.02 -1.75 -8.46
CA SER A 477 27.96 -0.32 -8.81
C SER A 477 27.26 0.49 -7.71
N ASN A 478 28.06 1.14 -6.86
CA ASN A 478 27.60 2.14 -5.88
C ASN A 478 27.52 3.55 -6.50
N SER A 479 27.34 3.62 -7.82
CA SER A 479 27.46 4.87 -8.60
C SER A 479 26.15 5.37 -9.19
N LEU A 480 25.05 4.60 -9.10
CA LEU A 480 23.73 4.96 -9.67
C LEU A 480 22.94 5.87 -8.72
N TYR A 481 23.60 6.83 -8.06
CA TYR A 481 22.93 7.81 -7.19
C TYR A 481 22.73 9.16 -7.87
N LEU A 482 21.71 9.89 -7.43
CA LEU A 482 21.46 11.24 -7.94
C LEU A 482 22.59 12.19 -7.53
N ARG A 483 23.30 12.76 -8.51
CA ARG A 483 24.46 13.65 -8.26
C ARG A 483 24.08 15.12 -8.20
N THR A 484 24.91 15.96 -7.59
CA THR A 484 24.84 17.44 -7.74
C THR A 484 25.51 17.90 -9.04
N THR A 485 25.29 19.15 -9.44
CA THR A 485 25.97 19.77 -10.59
C THR A 485 27.48 19.78 -10.38
N ALA A 486 27.95 20.15 -9.18
CA ALA A 486 29.37 20.14 -8.84
C ALA A 486 30.01 18.75 -8.96
N GLU A 487 29.33 17.71 -8.46
CA GLU A 487 29.81 16.32 -8.58
C GLU A 487 29.88 15.85 -10.04
N MET A 488 28.89 16.21 -10.88
CA MET A 488 28.93 15.86 -12.30
C MET A 488 30.04 16.60 -13.05
N LEU A 489 30.25 17.89 -12.79
CA LEU A 489 31.36 18.62 -13.43
C LEU A 489 32.72 18.00 -13.07
N MET A 490 32.88 17.55 -11.81
CA MET A 490 34.08 16.83 -11.37
C MET A 490 34.23 15.47 -12.05
N GLU A 491 33.14 14.71 -12.17
CA GLU A 491 33.15 13.39 -12.83
C GLU A 491 33.56 13.49 -14.31
N PHE A 492 33.15 14.56 -14.99
CA PHE A 492 33.39 14.79 -16.41
C PHE A 492 34.55 15.75 -16.70
N GLU A 493 35.44 16.01 -15.73
CA GLU A 493 36.58 16.93 -15.89
C GLU A 493 37.51 16.54 -17.07
N TYR A 494 37.57 15.26 -17.43
CA TYR A 494 38.35 14.77 -18.58
C TYR A 494 37.87 15.32 -19.94
N LEU A 495 36.68 15.92 -20.01
CA LEU A 495 36.16 16.62 -21.19
C LEU A 495 36.68 18.07 -21.33
N GLY A 496 37.40 18.57 -20.32
CA GLY A 496 37.87 19.96 -20.27
C GLY A 496 36.71 20.96 -20.31
N ASP A 497 36.84 22.01 -21.11
CA ASP A 497 35.83 23.08 -21.23
C ASP A 497 34.44 22.57 -21.63
N ARG A 498 34.36 21.43 -22.33
CA ARG A 498 33.10 20.81 -22.76
C ARG A 498 32.29 20.19 -21.63
N ALA A 499 32.89 19.95 -20.46
CA ALA A 499 32.17 19.41 -19.31
C ALA A 499 30.96 20.30 -18.97
N LYS A 500 31.11 21.63 -19.02
CA LYS A 500 30.02 22.56 -18.76
C LYS A 500 28.89 22.46 -19.80
N GLU A 501 29.26 22.41 -21.08
CA GLU A 501 28.32 22.27 -22.20
C GLU A 501 27.46 21.02 -22.02
N ILE A 502 28.08 19.87 -21.80
CA ILE A 502 27.43 18.56 -21.75
C ILE A 502 26.65 18.35 -20.43
N VAL A 503 27.18 18.81 -19.30
CA VAL A 503 26.54 18.65 -17.98
C VAL A 503 25.41 19.66 -17.77
N ILE A 504 25.57 20.92 -18.20
CA ILE A 504 24.65 22.01 -17.87
C ILE A 504 23.89 22.51 -19.09
N ASP A 505 24.60 22.97 -20.12
CA ASP A 505 23.95 23.74 -21.20
C ASP A 505 23.04 22.84 -22.05
N ASN A 506 23.53 21.68 -22.46
CA ASN A 506 22.77 20.70 -23.25
C ASN A 506 21.65 20.06 -22.44
N THR A 507 21.83 19.79 -21.13
CA THR A 507 20.75 19.23 -20.30
C THR A 507 19.60 20.23 -20.12
N ASN A 508 19.92 21.51 -19.91
CA ASN A 508 18.92 22.58 -19.88
C ASN A 508 18.28 22.82 -21.26
N LEU A 509 19.04 22.66 -22.35
CA LEU A 509 18.51 22.75 -23.72
C LEU A 509 17.40 21.71 -23.94
N ILE A 510 17.65 20.43 -23.63
CA ILE A 510 16.63 19.38 -23.76
C ILE A 510 15.41 19.68 -22.89
N ALA A 511 15.61 20.10 -21.63
CA ALA A 511 14.51 20.48 -20.75
C ALA A 511 13.66 21.63 -21.32
N SER A 512 14.30 22.62 -21.96
CA SER A 512 13.63 23.78 -22.56
C SER A 512 12.78 23.45 -23.79
N MET A 513 13.03 22.30 -24.44
CA MET A 513 12.24 21.87 -25.61
C MET A 513 10.83 21.39 -25.24
N THR A 514 10.59 21.08 -23.97
CA THR A 514 9.32 20.57 -23.47
C THR A 514 8.38 21.72 -23.05
N GLU A 515 7.07 21.51 -23.12
CA GLU A 515 6.04 22.39 -22.55
C GLU A 515 5.77 22.05 -21.08
N GLU A 516 5.00 22.88 -20.36
CA GLU A 516 4.48 22.54 -19.04
C GLU A 516 3.03 22.07 -19.15
N PHE A 517 2.76 20.85 -18.69
CA PHE A 517 1.44 20.24 -18.72
C PHE A 517 1.30 19.26 -17.54
N GLN A 518 0.07 18.82 -17.25
CA GLN A 518 -0.20 17.81 -16.22
C GLN A 518 -0.26 16.41 -16.85
N PRO A 519 0.14 15.36 -16.11
CA PRO A 519 0.09 13.99 -16.61
C PRO A 519 -1.35 13.46 -16.67
N VAL A 520 -2.24 14.04 -15.88
CA VAL A 520 -3.68 13.76 -15.87
C VAL A 520 -4.40 15.11 -15.94
N PRO A 521 -5.47 15.25 -16.74
CA PRO A 521 -6.27 16.47 -16.78
C PRO A 521 -6.84 16.85 -15.40
N ASP A 522 -7.19 18.12 -15.17
CA ASP A 522 -7.93 18.52 -13.96
C ASP A 522 -9.47 18.39 -14.15
N GLU A 523 -9.93 18.15 -15.38
CA GLU A 523 -11.35 18.08 -15.76
C GLU A 523 -12.02 16.76 -15.32
N LYS A 524 -13.24 16.86 -14.77
CA LYS A 524 -14.13 15.72 -14.53
C LYS A 524 -14.90 15.38 -15.79
N CYS A 525 -14.84 14.12 -16.22
CA CYS A 525 -15.43 13.62 -17.46
C CYS A 525 -16.46 12.53 -17.13
N PRO A 526 -17.68 12.90 -16.68
CA PRO A 526 -18.71 11.92 -16.33
C PRO A 526 -19.24 11.20 -17.59
N PRO A 527 -19.55 9.89 -17.52
CA PRO A 527 -20.22 9.20 -18.61
C PRO A 527 -21.67 9.67 -18.74
N SER A 528 -22.29 9.38 -19.90
CA SER A 528 -23.70 9.71 -20.16
C SER A 528 -24.50 8.47 -20.55
N ILE A 529 -25.77 8.45 -20.15
CA ILE A 529 -26.79 7.50 -20.60
C ILE A 529 -27.98 8.35 -21.06
N GLU A 530 -28.46 8.13 -22.28
CA GLU A 530 -29.58 8.89 -22.83
C GLU A 530 -30.86 8.68 -22.00
N GLY A 531 -31.50 9.77 -21.57
CA GLY A 531 -32.73 9.72 -20.77
C GLY A 531 -32.56 9.25 -19.33
N ALA A 532 -31.33 9.23 -18.79
CA ALA A 532 -31.06 8.74 -17.43
C ALA A 532 -31.84 9.51 -16.35
N ASP A 533 -31.95 10.83 -16.49
CA ASP A 533 -32.62 11.70 -15.52
C ASP A 533 -34.13 11.40 -15.44
N GLU A 534 -34.80 11.33 -16.60
CA GLU A 534 -36.22 11.00 -16.70
C GLU A 534 -36.48 9.57 -16.25
N SER A 535 -35.67 8.61 -16.72
CA SER A 535 -35.83 7.19 -16.39
C SER A 535 -35.68 6.94 -14.89
N LEU A 536 -34.67 7.53 -14.24
CA LEU A 536 -34.49 7.40 -12.80
C LEU A 536 -35.68 7.97 -12.03
N ARG A 537 -36.17 9.13 -12.46
CA ARG A 537 -37.32 9.77 -11.82
C ARG A 537 -38.56 8.88 -11.93
N GLU A 538 -38.90 8.45 -13.14
CA GLU A 538 -40.08 7.62 -13.40
C GLU A 538 -40.04 6.29 -12.63
N SER A 539 -38.89 5.59 -12.63
CA SER A 539 -38.75 4.31 -11.92
C SER A 539 -38.94 4.49 -10.41
N CYS A 540 -38.35 5.52 -9.83
CA CYS A 540 -38.47 5.84 -8.40
C CYS A 540 -39.92 6.15 -7.99
N TYR A 541 -40.62 7.02 -8.74
CA TYR A 541 -42.02 7.33 -8.42
C TYR A 541 -42.92 6.11 -8.59
N ALA A 542 -42.72 5.31 -9.63
CA ALA A 542 -43.52 4.11 -9.86
C ALA A 542 -43.40 3.13 -8.69
N ARG A 543 -42.17 2.86 -8.24
CA ARG A 543 -41.93 1.99 -7.09
C ARG A 543 -42.48 2.60 -5.80
N ALA A 544 -42.24 3.89 -5.54
CA ALA A 544 -42.77 4.57 -4.35
C ALA A 544 -44.30 4.46 -4.28
N LYS A 545 -45.00 4.67 -5.40
CA LYS A 545 -46.46 4.56 -5.48
C LYS A 545 -46.97 3.16 -5.21
N SER A 546 -46.26 2.13 -5.68
CA SER A 546 -46.62 0.73 -5.40
C SER A 546 -46.54 0.36 -3.92
N ILE A 547 -45.72 1.04 -3.13
CA ILE A 547 -45.51 0.75 -1.70
C ILE A 547 -46.39 1.66 -0.84
N TYR A 548 -46.34 2.98 -1.09
CA TYR A 548 -46.93 4.01 -0.25
C TYR A 548 -48.27 4.57 -0.77
N GLY A 549 -48.74 4.12 -1.93
CA GLY A 549 -50.00 4.51 -2.55
C GLY A 549 -49.90 5.66 -3.57
N ASP A 550 -50.99 5.89 -4.32
CA ASP A 550 -51.13 6.99 -5.28
C ASP A 550 -52.42 7.80 -4.96
N PRO A 551 -52.32 9.09 -4.58
CA PRO A 551 -51.10 9.91 -4.49
C PRO A 551 -50.18 9.52 -3.34
N LEU A 552 -48.89 9.82 -3.49
CA LEU A 552 -47.89 9.62 -2.45
C LEU A 552 -48.19 10.49 -1.22
N PRO A 553 -48.01 9.97 0.01
CA PRO A 553 -48.06 10.78 1.22
C PRO A 553 -47.03 11.91 1.19
N GLU A 554 -47.42 13.10 1.65
CA GLU A 554 -46.62 14.34 1.59
C GLU A 554 -45.18 14.15 2.08
N ARG A 555 -44.98 13.55 3.26
CA ARG A 555 -43.64 13.29 3.83
C ARG A 555 -42.76 12.39 2.95
N VAL A 556 -43.36 11.42 2.25
CA VAL A 556 -42.64 10.51 1.34
C VAL A 556 -42.28 11.24 0.05
N LEU A 557 -43.24 12.01 -0.49
CA LEU A 557 -43.05 12.83 -1.68
C LEU A 557 -41.95 13.88 -1.47
N GLU A 558 -42.00 14.64 -0.38
CA GLU A 558 -40.99 15.65 -0.06
C GLU A 558 -39.57 15.06 0.04
N ARG A 559 -39.43 13.90 0.68
CA ARG A 559 -38.15 13.20 0.79
C ARG A 559 -37.65 12.78 -0.60
N LEU A 560 -38.51 12.14 -1.39
CA LEU A 560 -38.13 11.64 -2.72
C LEU A 560 -37.76 12.78 -3.68
N ASP A 561 -38.56 13.85 -3.71
CA ASP A 561 -38.34 15.02 -4.56
C ASP A 561 -37.02 15.71 -4.21
N THR A 562 -36.75 15.92 -2.92
CA THR A 562 -35.52 16.55 -2.43
C THR A 562 -34.30 15.75 -2.87
N GLU A 563 -34.33 14.43 -2.69
CA GLU A 563 -33.22 13.56 -3.08
C GLU A 563 -33.03 13.50 -4.59
N LEU A 564 -34.09 13.24 -5.37
CA LEU A 564 -34.00 13.15 -6.82
C LEU A 564 -33.53 14.46 -7.45
N ASN A 565 -34.01 15.61 -6.95
CA ASN A 565 -33.54 16.92 -7.42
C ASN A 565 -32.05 17.10 -7.14
N SER A 566 -31.57 16.70 -5.95
CA SER A 566 -30.15 16.77 -5.60
C SER A 566 -29.29 15.83 -6.47
N ILE A 567 -29.73 14.59 -6.67
CA ILE A 567 -29.00 13.58 -7.47
C ILE A 567 -28.89 14.03 -8.94
N ILE A 568 -30.00 14.47 -9.54
CA ILE A 568 -30.06 14.87 -10.95
C ILE A 568 -29.28 16.16 -11.18
N SER A 569 -29.51 17.20 -10.35
CA SER A 569 -28.83 18.50 -10.54
C SER A 569 -27.31 18.43 -10.36
N ASN A 570 -26.81 17.46 -9.59
CA ASN A 570 -25.37 17.21 -9.42
C ASN A 570 -24.80 16.17 -10.41
N GLY A 571 -25.60 15.69 -11.38
CA GLY A 571 -25.13 14.82 -12.46
C GLY A 571 -24.89 13.35 -12.06
N TYR A 572 -25.50 12.87 -10.97
CA TYR A 572 -25.31 11.51 -10.47
C TYR A 572 -26.36 10.50 -10.95
N ALA A 573 -27.32 10.92 -11.78
CA ALA A 573 -28.40 10.05 -12.28
C ALA A 573 -27.86 8.85 -13.07
N VAL A 574 -26.83 9.06 -13.90
CA VAL A 574 -26.18 8.00 -14.68
C VAL A 574 -25.64 6.88 -13.79
N MET A 575 -25.02 7.24 -12.65
CA MET A 575 -24.49 6.26 -11.70
C MET A 575 -25.61 5.46 -11.03
N TYR A 576 -26.73 6.11 -10.70
CA TYR A 576 -27.91 5.46 -10.15
C TYR A 576 -28.56 4.50 -11.15
N VAL A 577 -28.73 4.93 -12.41
CA VAL A 577 -29.30 4.08 -13.46
C VAL A 577 -28.40 2.87 -13.74
N ALA A 578 -27.08 3.07 -13.82
CA ALA A 578 -26.14 1.96 -13.99
C ALA A 578 -26.21 0.95 -12.83
N ALA A 579 -26.25 1.44 -11.58
CA ALA A 579 -26.42 0.60 -10.41
C ALA A 579 -27.77 -0.13 -10.40
N GLN A 580 -28.85 0.54 -10.78
CA GLN A 580 -30.18 -0.06 -10.93
C GLN A 580 -30.14 -1.22 -11.94
N LEU A 581 -29.58 -0.99 -13.13
CA LEU A 581 -29.48 -2.03 -14.17
C LEU A 581 -28.63 -3.22 -13.72
N LEU A 582 -27.52 -2.98 -13.02
CA LEU A 582 -26.66 -4.04 -12.48
C LEU A 582 -27.40 -4.90 -11.44
N VAL A 583 -28.14 -4.27 -10.52
CA VAL A 583 -28.91 -4.96 -9.49
C VAL A 583 -30.08 -5.73 -10.11
N GLU A 584 -30.82 -5.12 -11.04
CA GLU A 584 -31.92 -5.76 -11.75
C GLU A 584 -31.45 -6.99 -12.53
N LYS A 585 -30.33 -6.88 -13.25
CA LYS A 585 -29.74 -8.02 -13.97
C LYS A 585 -29.34 -9.13 -13.02
N SER A 586 -28.61 -8.82 -11.94
CA SER A 586 -28.19 -9.82 -10.95
C SER A 586 -29.38 -10.55 -10.34
N ASN A 587 -30.40 -9.80 -9.91
CA ASN A 587 -31.61 -10.38 -9.33
C ASN A 587 -32.37 -11.25 -10.34
N LYS A 588 -32.46 -10.84 -11.61
CA LYS A 588 -33.08 -11.63 -12.69
C LYS A 588 -32.33 -12.92 -12.97
N ASP A 589 -31.01 -12.88 -12.87
CA ASP A 589 -30.14 -14.05 -13.03
C ASP A 589 -30.08 -14.91 -11.73
N GLY A 590 -30.84 -14.51 -10.70
CA GLY A 590 -31.06 -15.27 -9.47
C GLY A 590 -30.13 -14.91 -8.31
N TYR A 591 -29.27 -13.92 -8.46
CA TYR A 591 -28.29 -13.51 -7.45
C TYR A 591 -28.71 -12.22 -6.77
N LEU A 592 -29.06 -12.31 -5.48
CA LEU A 592 -29.34 -11.15 -4.66
C LEU A 592 -28.10 -10.26 -4.53
N VAL A 593 -28.27 -8.95 -4.65
CA VAL A 593 -27.19 -7.98 -4.42
C VAL A 593 -27.27 -7.41 -3.00
N GLY A 594 -26.18 -7.54 -2.25
CA GLY A 594 -26.06 -6.93 -0.93
C GLY A 594 -25.79 -5.43 -1.03
N SER A 595 -26.53 -4.63 -0.26
CA SER A 595 -26.27 -3.19 -0.12
C SER A 595 -24.99 -2.93 0.66
N ARG A 596 -24.24 -1.88 0.32
CA ARG A 596 -23.02 -1.48 1.03
C ARG A 596 -22.82 0.02 1.02
N GLY A 597 -22.08 0.52 2.02
CA GLY A 597 -21.60 1.89 2.06
C GLY A 597 -22.69 2.88 2.47
N SER A 598 -22.61 4.12 1.95
CA SER A 598 -23.58 5.18 2.30
C SER A 598 -24.79 5.28 1.39
N VAL A 599 -24.89 4.49 0.31
CA VAL A 599 -26.02 4.58 -0.62
C VAL A 599 -27.36 4.24 0.04
N GLY A 600 -27.36 3.39 1.07
CA GLY A 600 -28.54 3.09 1.88
C GLY A 600 -29.09 4.28 2.70
N SER A 601 -28.38 5.41 2.73
CA SER A 601 -28.91 6.67 3.28
C SER A 601 -29.87 7.39 2.32
N SER A 602 -29.95 6.99 1.04
CA SER A 602 -30.83 7.58 0.02
C SER A 602 -32.13 6.79 -0.14
N PHE A 603 -33.25 7.47 0.08
CA PHE A 603 -34.58 6.94 -0.21
C PHE A 603 -34.80 6.79 -1.72
N ALA A 604 -34.24 7.68 -2.53
CA ALA A 604 -34.23 7.51 -3.98
C ALA A 604 -33.51 6.22 -4.40
N ALA A 605 -32.40 5.84 -3.76
CA ALA A 605 -31.74 4.56 -4.01
C ALA A 605 -32.61 3.35 -3.62
N THR A 606 -33.36 3.46 -2.50
CA THR A 606 -34.34 2.43 -2.11
C THR A 606 -35.43 2.29 -3.19
N MET A 607 -35.93 3.42 -3.72
CA MET A 607 -36.98 3.44 -4.73
C MET A 607 -36.49 3.08 -6.14
N ALA A 608 -35.20 3.27 -6.43
CA ALA A 608 -34.54 2.75 -7.62
C ALA A 608 -34.23 1.25 -7.53
N GLY A 609 -34.43 0.60 -6.37
CA GLY A 609 -34.11 -0.81 -6.16
C GLY A 609 -32.62 -1.11 -6.02
N ILE A 610 -31.78 -0.09 -5.81
CA ILE A 610 -30.33 -0.22 -5.64
C ILE A 610 -30.00 -0.75 -4.24
N THR A 611 -30.82 -0.41 -3.24
CA THR A 611 -30.61 -0.80 -1.85
C THR A 611 -31.91 -1.22 -1.16
N GLU A 612 -31.81 -2.18 -0.26
CA GLU A 612 -32.92 -2.63 0.59
C GLU A 612 -33.09 -1.79 1.86
N VAL A 613 -32.07 -1.00 2.19
CA VAL A 613 -32.09 -0.11 3.36
C VAL A 613 -33.11 0.99 3.09
N ASN A 614 -34.11 1.11 3.96
CA ASN A 614 -35.09 2.19 3.90
C ASN A 614 -34.72 3.27 4.94
N PRO A 615 -34.21 4.44 4.50
CA PRO A 615 -33.69 5.46 5.39
C PRO A 615 -34.76 6.35 6.03
N LEU A 616 -36.05 6.14 5.72
CA LEU A 616 -37.13 6.90 6.35
C LEU A 616 -37.17 6.68 7.87
N GLU A 617 -37.87 7.56 8.57
CA GLU A 617 -38.14 7.38 9.99
C GLU A 617 -39.00 6.12 10.24
N PRO A 618 -38.95 5.52 11.43
CA PRO A 618 -39.70 4.31 11.76
C PRO A 618 -41.19 4.46 11.49
N HIS A 619 -41.77 3.54 10.74
CA HIS A 619 -43.16 3.59 10.30
C HIS A 619 -43.79 2.21 10.12
N TYR A 620 -45.11 2.18 10.19
CA TYR A 620 -45.94 1.07 9.72
C TYR A 620 -46.48 1.38 8.33
N ILE A 621 -46.48 0.39 7.45
CA ILE A 621 -47.12 0.46 6.13
C ILE A 621 -47.99 -0.78 5.91
N CYS A 622 -49.23 -0.59 5.46
CA CYS A 622 -50.10 -1.71 5.15
C CYS A 622 -49.83 -2.19 3.71
N PRO A 623 -49.45 -3.46 3.49
CA PRO A 623 -49.15 -3.98 2.15
C PRO A 623 -50.38 -4.07 1.23
N ASN A 624 -51.59 -3.99 1.80
CA ASN A 624 -52.84 -4.11 1.05
C ASN A 624 -53.47 -2.75 0.70
N CYS A 625 -53.66 -1.86 1.69
CA CYS A 625 -54.36 -0.58 1.48
C CYS A 625 -53.45 0.65 1.56
N HIS A 626 -52.13 0.45 1.64
CA HIS A 626 -51.10 1.50 1.69
C HIS A 626 -51.23 2.49 2.84
N ASN A 627 -51.99 2.15 3.90
CA ASN A 627 -52.11 3.01 5.06
C ASN A 627 -50.76 3.14 5.77
N LEU A 628 -50.22 4.37 5.81
CA LEU A 628 -48.91 4.70 6.38
C LEU A 628 -49.07 5.40 7.74
N LYS A 629 -48.27 5.01 8.74
CA LYS A 629 -48.19 5.71 10.03
C LYS A 629 -46.76 5.71 10.57
N PHE A 630 -46.15 6.90 10.60
CA PHE A 630 -44.88 7.15 11.27
C PHE A 630 -45.02 7.11 12.78
N THR A 631 -43.95 6.74 13.48
CA THR A 631 -43.88 6.86 14.95
C THR A 631 -43.61 8.30 15.37
N GLU A 632 -44.15 8.68 16.52
CA GLU A 632 -43.79 9.93 17.22
C GLU A 632 -42.74 9.67 18.33
N GLN A 633 -42.45 8.41 18.63
CA GLN A 633 -41.56 7.97 19.71
C GLN A 633 -40.15 7.68 19.20
N LEU A 634 -39.50 8.67 18.57
CA LEU A 634 -38.14 8.54 18.03
C LEU A 634 -37.06 8.40 19.12
N ASP A 635 -37.39 8.79 20.34
CA ASP A 635 -36.59 8.59 21.56
C ASP A 635 -36.61 7.13 22.04
N LYS A 636 -37.61 6.35 21.61
CA LYS A 636 -37.80 4.96 22.03
C LYS A 636 -37.52 3.94 20.93
N TYR A 637 -37.94 4.24 19.71
CA TYR A 637 -37.76 3.36 18.56
C TYR A 637 -36.85 4.01 17.54
N ASP A 638 -35.66 3.47 17.43
CA ASP A 638 -34.63 3.94 16.52
C ASP A 638 -34.75 3.31 15.12
N THR A 639 -35.49 2.19 15.03
CA THR A 639 -35.88 1.51 13.78
C THR A 639 -37.30 0.98 13.86
N GLY A 640 -37.98 0.91 12.72
CA GLY A 640 -39.33 0.34 12.62
C GLY A 640 -39.38 -1.13 13.01
N PHE A 641 -38.32 -1.89 12.75
CA PHE A 641 -38.29 -3.34 13.00
C PHE A 641 -38.45 -3.69 14.49
N ASP A 642 -38.05 -2.79 15.39
CA ASP A 642 -38.18 -2.96 16.85
C ASP A 642 -39.57 -2.57 17.39
N MET A 643 -40.45 -2.04 16.54
CA MET A 643 -41.82 -1.69 16.93
C MET A 643 -42.70 -2.96 17.09
N PRO A 644 -43.71 -2.92 17.97
CA PRO A 644 -44.62 -4.05 18.17
C PRO A 644 -45.47 -4.33 16.92
N ASP A 645 -45.91 -5.58 16.77
CA ASP A 645 -46.77 -5.96 15.65
C ASP A 645 -48.12 -5.24 15.72
N ARG A 646 -48.66 -4.86 14.57
CA ARG A 646 -49.89 -4.06 14.49
C ARG A 646 -50.74 -4.46 13.29
N VAL A 647 -52.05 -4.49 13.49
CA VAL A 647 -53.04 -4.70 12.43
C VAL A 647 -53.49 -3.34 11.86
N CYS A 648 -53.69 -3.27 10.55
CA CYS A 648 -54.15 -2.08 9.86
C CYS A 648 -55.59 -1.74 10.25
N GLU A 649 -55.78 -0.57 10.86
CA GLU A 649 -57.09 -0.06 11.31
C GLU A 649 -58.09 0.16 10.15
N LYS A 650 -57.61 0.26 8.90
CA LYS A 650 -58.45 0.47 7.73
C LYS A 650 -58.97 -0.82 7.08
N CYS A 651 -58.16 -1.89 7.04
CA CYS A 651 -58.50 -3.09 6.28
C CYS A 651 -58.29 -4.42 7.02
N GLY A 652 -57.74 -4.40 8.24
CA GLY A 652 -57.53 -5.60 9.06
C GLY A 652 -56.32 -6.46 8.67
N THR A 653 -55.53 -6.05 7.68
CA THR A 653 -54.27 -6.74 7.30
C THR A 653 -53.15 -6.40 8.29
N ASP A 654 -52.28 -7.35 8.63
CA ASP A 654 -51.05 -7.07 9.39
C ASP A 654 -50.21 -6.01 8.67
N MET A 655 -49.64 -5.08 9.43
CA MET A 655 -48.84 -4.00 8.90
C MET A 655 -47.36 -4.37 8.91
N ASP A 656 -46.68 -4.07 7.81
CA ASP A 656 -45.23 -4.15 7.74
C ASP A 656 -44.61 -3.00 8.56
N LYS A 657 -43.39 -3.25 9.04
CA LYS A 657 -42.61 -2.31 9.85
C LYS A 657 -41.32 -2.00 9.11
N ASN A 658 -40.98 -0.72 8.97
CA ASN A 658 -39.76 -0.31 8.29
C ASN A 658 -39.28 1.07 8.75
N GLY A 659 -38.16 1.54 8.20
CA GLY A 659 -37.55 2.83 8.48
C GLY A 659 -36.42 2.70 9.49
N LEU A 660 -35.21 3.06 9.05
CA LEU A 660 -33.95 2.97 9.82
C LEU A 660 -33.44 4.33 10.30
N ASN A 661 -34.20 5.40 10.08
CA ASN A 661 -33.91 6.75 10.55
C ASN A 661 -32.52 7.28 10.12
N ILE A 662 -32.25 7.25 8.82
CA ILE A 662 -30.94 7.59 8.25
C ILE A 662 -31.05 8.90 7.44
N PRO A 663 -30.23 9.93 7.77
CA PRO A 663 -30.27 11.20 7.05
C PRO A 663 -29.63 11.08 5.66
N PHE A 664 -30.26 11.67 4.64
CA PHE A 664 -29.73 11.71 3.27
C PHE A 664 -28.35 12.40 3.18
N ALA A 665 -28.10 13.39 4.05
CA ALA A 665 -26.85 14.16 4.07
C ALA A 665 -25.61 13.27 4.27
N THR A 666 -25.75 12.10 4.91
CA THR A 666 -24.69 11.09 5.03
C THR A 666 -24.14 10.64 3.67
N PHE A 667 -24.98 10.65 2.62
CA PHE A 667 -24.63 10.26 1.26
C PHE A 667 -24.03 11.43 0.45
N LEU A 668 -24.78 12.51 0.25
CA LEU A 668 -24.43 13.62 -0.67
C LEU A 668 -24.13 14.97 0.02
N GLY A 669 -24.14 15.03 1.34
CA GLY A 669 -24.18 16.30 2.06
C GLY A 669 -25.53 17.00 1.88
N PHE A 670 -25.60 18.28 2.23
CA PHE A 670 -26.83 19.07 2.04
C PHE A 670 -26.89 19.76 0.68
N ASN A 671 -25.73 20.08 0.11
CA ASN A 671 -25.63 20.87 -1.11
C ASN A 671 -25.06 20.08 -2.29
N GLY A 672 -24.93 18.74 -2.18
CA GLY A 672 -24.20 17.94 -3.17
C GLY A 672 -22.68 18.14 -3.10
N ASP A 673 -22.19 18.70 -2.00
CA ASP A 673 -20.79 19.03 -1.75
C ASP A 673 -19.90 17.82 -1.46
N LYS A 674 -20.52 16.63 -1.33
CA LYS A 674 -19.84 15.35 -1.21
C LYS A 674 -20.07 14.50 -2.45
N GLU A 675 -18.99 13.94 -2.98
CA GLU A 675 -19.07 12.96 -4.07
C GLU A 675 -19.60 11.61 -3.54
N PRO A 676 -20.64 11.05 -4.17
CA PRO A 676 -21.23 9.78 -3.76
C PRO A 676 -20.39 8.59 -4.27
N ASP A 677 -20.37 7.52 -3.49
CA ASP A 677 -19.85 6.21 -3.90
C ASP A 677 -20.99 5.18 -3.78
N ILE A 678 -21.25 4.42 -4.84
CA ILE A 678 -22.25 3.34 -4.84
C ILE A 678 -21.50 2.01 -4.79
N ASP A 679 -21.45 1.45 -3.59
CA ASP A 679 -20.89 0.13 -3.33
C ASP A 679 -21.98 -0.95 -3.43
N LEU A 680 -21.74 -1.98 -4.23
CA LEU A 680 -22.63 -3.12 -4.37
C LEU A 680 -21.87 -4.43 -4.12
N ASN A 681 -22.40 -5.27 -3.23
CA ASN A 681 -21.86 -6.59 -2.94
C ASN A 681 -22.59 -7.64 -3.78
N PHE A 682 -21.94 -8.11 -4.85
CA PHE A 682 -22.39 -9.23 -5.66
C PHE A 682 -21.84 -10.55 -5.11
N ALA A 683 -22.47 -11.68 -5.47
CA ALA A 683 -21.88 -12.99 -5.23
C ALA A 683 -20.53 -13.09 -5.94
N GLY A 684 -19.51 -13.67 -5.29
CA GLY A 684 -18.16 -13.74 -5.84
C GLY A 684 -18.08 -14.41 -7.22
N GLU A 685 -18.88 -15.46 -7.42
CA GLU A 685 -19.01 -16.15 -8.71
C GLU A 685 -19.75 -15.36 -9.80
N TYR A 686 -20.61 -14.42 -9.41
CA TYR A 686 -21.40 -13.58 -10.32
C TYR A 686 -20.70 -12.25 -10.65
N GLN A 687 -19.77 -11.82 -9.80
CA GLN A 687 -19.04 -10.56 -9.97
C GLN A 687 -18.43 -10.37 -11.38
N PRO A 688 -17.79 -11.37 -12.02
CA PRO A 688 -17.26 -11.21 -13.38
C PRO A 688 -18.36 -10.93 -14.42
N VAL A 689 -19.55 -11.51 -14.24
CA VAL A 689 -20.72 -11.26 -15.10
C VAL A 689 -21.20 -9.83 -14.92
N ALA A 690 -21.27 -9.33 -13.69
CA ALA A 690 -21.63 -7.95 -13.39
C ALA A 690 -20.60 -6.96 -13.98
N HIS A 691 -19.29 -7.26 -13.89
CA HIS A 691 -18.24 -6.44 -14.51
C HIS A 691 -18.40 -6.34 -16.03
N LYS A 692 -18.67 -7.45 -16.71
CA LYS A 692 -18.90 -7.46 -18.17
C LYS A 692 -20.14 -6.68 -18.57
N PHE A 693 -21.21 -6.77 -17.79
CA PHE A 693 -22.46 -6.07 -18.08
C PHE A 693 -22.29 -4.55 -18.10
N VAL A 694 -21.31 -3.99 -17.38
CA VAL A 694 -20.96 -2.56 -17.49
C VAL A 694 -20.57 -2.19 -18.94
N GLY A 695 -19.94 -3.10 -19.67
CA GLY A 695 -19.60 -2.92 -21.08
C GLY A 695 -20.85 -2.91 -22.00
N GLU A 696 -21.92 -3.62 -21.64
CA GLU A 696 -23.20 -3.51 -22.36
C GLU A 696 -23.88 -2.15 -22.11
N ILE A 697 -23.65 -1.52 -20.95
CA ILE A 697 -24.21 -0.21 -20.59
C ILE A 697 -23.43 0.93 -21.27
N PHE A 698 -22.09 0.89 -21.24
CA PHE A 698 -21.22 2.02 -21.63
C PHE A 698 -20.33 1.77 -22.86
N GLY A 699 -20.31 0.56 -23.41
CA GLY A 699 -19.40 0.12 -24.47
C GLY A 699 -18.19 -0.66 -23.90
N GLU A 700 -17.84 -1.80 -24.51
CA GLU A 700 -16.75 -2.66 -24.04
C GLU A 700 -15.37 -1.98 -24.11
N GLU A 701 -15.18 -1.11 -25.10
CA GLU A 701 -13.96 -0.33 -25.30
C GLU A 701 -13.78 0.81 -24.30
N ASN A 702 -14.85 1.16 -23.58
CA ASN A 702 -14.90 2.30 -22.65
C ASN A 702 -14.75 1.87 -21.19
N ILE A 703 -14.62 0.57 -20.91
CA ILE A 703 -14.52 0.05 -19.55
C ILE A 703 -13.14 -0.57 -19.28
N PHE A 704 -12.60 -0.25 -18.11
CA PHE A 704 -11.33 -0.80 -17.65
C PHE A 704 -11.44 -1.20 -16.19
N LYS A 705 -10.78 -2.27 -15.78
CA LYS A 705 -10.67 -2.57 -14.35
C LYS A 705 -9.63 -1.64 -13.72
N ALA A 706 -9.90 -1.10 -12.53
CA ALA A 706 -8.89 -0.29 -11.86
C ALA A 706 -7.65 -1.14 -11.56
N GLY A 707 -6.46 -0.67 -11.95
CA GLY A 707 -5.20 -1.33 -11.65
C GLY A 707 -4.73 -1.07 -10.23
N THR A 708 -3.89 -1.97 -9.71
CA THR A 708 -3.20 -1.77 -8.43
C THR A 708 -1.70 -2.02 -8.59
N VAL A 709 -0.88 -1.35 -7.77
CA VAL A 709 0.56 -1.58 -7.69
C VAL A 709 0.87 -2.28 -6.38
N ALA A 710 1.47 -3.46 -6.45
CA ALA A 710 1.94 -4.19 -5.29
C ALA A 710 3.42 -3.90 -5.08
N THR A 711 3.76 -3.37 -3.92
CA THR A 711 5.12 -3.03 -3.51
C THR A 711 5.69 -4.09 -2.58
N ILE A 712 7.01 -4.06 -2.37
CA ILE A 712 7.67 -4.88 -1.36
C ILE A 712 7.19 -4.43 0.02
N ALA A 713 6.44 -5.29 0.70
CA ALA A 713 6.00 -5.08 2.07
C ALA A 713 7.07 -5.54 3.08
N GLU A 714 6.97 -5.06 4.31
CA GLU A 714 7.93 -5.28 5.40
C GLU A 714 8.31 -6.77 5.58
N LYS A 715 7.34 -7.68 5.67
CA LYS A 715 7.59 -9.12 5.82
C LYS A 715 8.42 -9.71 4.68
N THR A 716 8.15 -9.28 3.44
CA THR A 716 8.91 -9.74 2.27
C THR A 716 10.32 -9.16 2.28
N ALA A 717 10.47 -7.88 2.65
CA ALA A 717 11.76 -7.24 2.76
C ALA A 717 12.66 -7.92 3.80
N PHE A 718 12.13 -8.26 4.97
CA PHE A 718 12.86 -9.06 5.97
C PHE A 718 13.35 -10.40 5.42
N GLY A 719 12.50 -11.12 4.70
CA GLY A 719 12.89 -12.36 4.03
C GLY A 719 14.03 -12.16 3.02
N TYR A 720 14.05 -11.05 2.28
CA TYR A 720 15.13 -10.71 1.36
C TYR A 720 16.44 -10.40 2.08
N VAL A 721 16.41 -9.64 3.17
CA VAL A 721 17.59 -9.34 3.98
C VAL A 721 18.19 -10.63 4.54
N LYS A 722 17.39 -11.49 5.16
CA LYS A 722 17.85 -12.79 5.68
C LYS A 722 18.49 -13.65 4.60
N LYS A 723 17.86 -13.71 3.43
CA LYS A 723 18.40 -14.49 2.32
C LYS A 723 19.70 -13.89 1.77
N TYR A 724 19.83 -12.57 1.78
CA TYR A 724 21.06 -11.88 1.39
C TYR A 724 22.22 -12.14 2.39
N GLU A 725 21.94 -12.22 3.68
CA GLU A 725 22.91 -12.65 4.70
C GLU A 725 23.42 -14.07 4.42
N GLU A 726 22.51 -15.02 4.20
CA GLU A 726 22.85 -16.40 3.86
C GLU A 726 23.74 -16.49 2.61
N ASN A 727 23.41 -15.73 1.57
CA ASN A 727 24.12 -15.78 0.29
C ASN A 727 25.49 -15.10 0.34
N THR A 728 25.65 -14.05 1.14
CA THR A 728 26.89 -13.25 1.20
C THR A 728 27.81 -13.64 2.36
N GLY A 729 27.31 -14.39 3.34
CA GLY A 729 28.01 -14.70 4.59
C GLY A 729 28.18 -13.49 5.52
N LYS A 730 27.54 -12.36 5.20
CA LYS A 730 27.48 -11.19 6.08
C LYS A 730 26.42 -11.42 7.16
N SER A 731 26.63 -10.82 8.32
CA SER A 731 25.67 -10.82 9.41
C SER A 731 25.43 -9.37 9.84
N TYR A 732 24.16 -9.02 10.00
CA TYR A 732 23.69 -7.74 10.48
C TYR A 732 23.09 -7.89 11.89
N SER A 733 23.09 -6.81 12.66
CA SER A 733 22.33 -6.74 13.91
C SER A 733 20.82 -6.64 13.63
N ASN A 734 19.98 -6.96 14.62
CA ASN A 734 18.53 -6.83 14.49
C ASN A 734 18.10 -5.40 14.09
N SER A 735 18.76 -4.37 14.64
CA SER A 735 18.53 -2.97 14.26
C SER A 735 18.91 -2.69 12.79
N GLU A 736 20.00 -3.26 12.30
CA GLU A 736 20.41 -3.11 10.89
C GLU A 736 19.47 -3.86 9.95
N GLU A 737 19.05 -5.07 10.30
CA GLU A 737 18.07 -5.83 9.53
C GLU A 737 16.76 -5.07 9.35
N LEU A 738 16.27 -4.42 10.42
CA LEU A 738 15.11 -3.54 10.39
C LEU A 738 15.29 -2.39 9.39
N VAL A 739 16.44 -1.71 9.41
CA VAL A 739 16.72 -0.58 8.50
C VAL A 739 16.88 -1.05 7.06
N LEU A 740 17.58 -2.15 6.83
CA LEU A 740 17.74 -2.75 5.52
C LEU A 740 16.38 -3.19 4.95
N ALA A 741 15.54 -3.83 5.77
CA ALA A 741 14.20 -4.22 5.39
C ALA A 741 13.35 -2.99 5.05
N HIS A 742 13.35 -1.96 5.92
CA HIS A 742 12.61 -0.73 5.68
C HIS A 742 13.06 -0.01 4.39
N GLY A 743 14.37 0.07 4.14
CA GLY A 743 14.94 0.64 2.92
C GLY A 743 14.53 -0.09 1.64
N CYS A 744 14.28 -1.41 1.74
CA CYS A 744 13.77 -2.22 0.63
C CYS A 744 12.25 -2.10 0.39
N THR A 745 11.50 -1.50 1.33
CA THR A 745 10.04 -1.37 1.17
C THR A 745 9.65 -0.31 0.15
N GLY A 746 8.42 -0.43 -0.35
CA GLY A 746 7.80 0.58 -1.23
C GLY A 746 8.23 0.49 -2.70
N THR A 747 9.31 -0.23 -3.02
CA THR A 747 9.66 -0.53 -4.42
C THR A 747 8.61 -1.44 -5.05
N LYS A 748 8.20 -1.12 -6.28
CA LYS A 748 7.26 -1.91 -7.06
C LYS A 748 7.79 -3.32 -7.27
N ARG A 749 6.92 -4.30 -7.02
CA ARG A 749 7.19 -5.72 -7.26
C ARG A 749 6.32 -6.31 -8.36
N THR A 750 5.03 -5.96 -8.40
CA THR A 750 4.11 -6.42 -9.45
C THR A 750 2.90 -5.49 -9.54
N THR A 751 1.98 -5.80 -10.45
CA THR A 751 0.70 -5.10 -10.61
C THR A 751 -0.46 -6.08 -10.39
N GLY A 752 -1.61 -5.56 -10.01
CA GLY A 752 -2.81 -6.35 -9.74
C GLY A 752 -4.08 -5.66 -10.25
N GLN A 753 -5.21 -6.17 -9.78
CA GLN A 753 -6.54 -5.64 -10.09
C GLN A 753 -7.17 -5.11 -8.80
N HIS A 754 -7.92 -4.01 -8.90
CA HIS A 754 -8.81 -3.58 -7.83
C HIS A 754 -9.87 -4.67 -7.60
N PRO A 755 -10.27 -4.96 -6.35
CA PRO A 755 -11.21 -6.04 -6.05
C PRO A 755 -12.56 -5.92 -6.78
N GLY A 756 -13.02 -4.72 -7.11
CA GLY A 756 -14.30 -4.55 -7.81
C GLY A 756 -14.47 -3.28 -8.65
N GLY A 757 -13.43 -2.46 -8.77
CA GLY A 757 -13.56 -1.13 -9.35
C GLY A 757 -13.50 -1.19 -10.87
N ILE A 758 -14.60 -0.81 -11.52
CA ILE A 758 -14.67 -0.65 -12.97
C ILE A 758 -14.68 0.83 -13.29
N ILE A 759 -13.68 1.26 -14.05
CA ILE A 759 -13.50 2.62 -14.55
C ILE A 759 -14.26 2.76 -15.85
N VAL A 760 -15.08 3.81 -15.94
CA VAL A 760 -15.89 4.13 -17.12
C VAL A 760 -15.32 5.38 -17.78
N VAL A 761 -14.89 5.24 -19.03
CA VAL A 761 -14.45 6.34 -19.90
C VAL A 761 -15.64 6.83 -20.72
N PRO A 762 -15.90 8.14 -20.81
CA PRO A 762 -16.94 8.65 -21.71
C PRO A 762 -16.66 8.28 -23.18
N ALA A 763 -17.71 7.95 -23.93
CA ALA A 763 -17.59 7.47 -25.31
C ALA A 763 -16.98 8.49 -26.30
N ASP A 764 -16.95 9.78 -25.95
CA ASP A 764 -16.32 10.86 -26.71
C ASP A 764 -14.86 11.13 -26.33
N ARG A 765 -14.29 10.37 -25.38
CA ARG A 765 -12.92 10.51 -24.87
C ARG A 765 -12.14 9.21 -25.03
N GLU A 766 -10.82 9.30 -24.95
CA GLU A 766 -9.93 8.13 -25.02
C GLU A 766 -9.20 7.91 -23.70
N ILE A 767 -9.06 6.66 -23.23
CA ILE A 767 -8.39 6.35 -21.95
C ILE A 767 -6.97 6.95 -21.85
N PHE A 768 -6.24 7.03 -22.96
CA PHE A 768 -4.88 7.58 -23.02
C PHE A 768 -4.80 9.10 -22.83
N GLU A 769 -5.91 9.80 -22.64
CA GLU A 769 -5.91 11.18 -22.13
C GLU A 769 -5.68 11.23 -20.62
N PHE A 770 -5.96 10.14 -19.91
CA PHE A 770 -5.92 10.06 -18.46
C PHE A 770 -4.84 9.11 -17.95
N CYS A 771 -4.66 7.98 -18.63
CA CYS A 771 -3.87 6.88 -18.09
C CYS A 771 -3.47 5.88 -19.20
N PRO A 772 -2.27 5.28 -19.15
CA PRO A 772 -2.00 4.05 -19.90
C PRO A 772 -2.83 2.87 -19.40
N ILE A 773 -2.83 1.77 -20.15
CA ILE A 773 -3.53 0.52 -19.78
C ILE A 773 -2.57 -0.66 -19.88
N GLN A 774 -2.84 -1.75 -19.18
CA GLN A 774 -2.00 -2.94 -19.18
C GLN A 774 -2.80 -4.20 -18.83
N LYS A 775 -2.17 -5.36 -18.97
CA LYS A 775 -2.68 -6.58 -18.34
C LYS A 775 -2.21 -6.67 -16.89
N PRO A 776 -3.07 -7.08 -15.95
CA PRO A 776 -2.71 -7.22 -14.54
C PRO A 776 -1.69 -8.33 -14.34
N ALA A 777 -0.65 -8.07 -13.54
CA ALA A 777 0.50 -8.96 -13.37
C ALA A 777 1.16 -9.39 -14.70
N ASN A 778 0.94 -8.62 -15.78
CA ASN A 778 1.32 -8.97 -17.15
C ASN A 778 0.78 -10.34 -17.64
N ASN A 779 -0.32 -10.82 -17.06
CA ASN A 779 -0.97 -12.05 -17.49
C ASN A 779 -1.70 -11.83 -18.82
N ARG A 780 -1.18 -12.44 -19.90
CA ARG A 780 -1.74 -12.30 -21.26
C ARG A 780 -3.15 -12.87 -21.39
N ASP A 781 -3.48 -13.87 -20.58
CA ASP A 781 -4.79 -14.54 -20.57
C ASP A 781 -5.78 -13.85 -19.63
N ALA A 782 -5.38 -12.74 -18.97
CA ALA A 782 -6.30 -12.00 -18.12
C ALA A 782 -7.43 -11.41 -18.96
N GLU A 783 -8.66 -11.68 -18.53
CA GLU A 783 -9.88 -11.26 -19.21
C GLU A 783 -10.00 -9.73 -19.26
N PHE A 784 -9.82 -9.06 -18.13
CA PHE A 784 -9.89 -7.60 -18.06
C PHE A 784 -8.54 -6.93 -18.34
N ILE A 785 -8.62 -5.79 -19.03
CA ILE A 785 -7.53 -4.82 -19.10
C ILE A 785 -7.64 -3.88 -17.89
N THR A 786 -6.50 -3.56 -17.29
CA THR A 786 -6.42 -2.67 -16.14
C THR A 786 -5.84 -1.30 -16.49
N THR A 787 -6.25 -0.25 -15.77
CA THR A 787 -5.54 1.03 -15.78
C THR A 787 -4.12 0.84 -15.26
N HIS A 788 -3.15 1.55 -15.84
CA HIS A 788 -1.74 1.49 -15.42
C HIS A 788 -1.49 2.30 -14.13
N PHE A 789 -2.21 3.41 -13.96
CA PHE A 789 -2.31 4.13 -12.70
C PHE A 789 -3.36 3.48 -11.80
N ASP A 790 -3.11 3.54 -10.49
CA ASP A 790 -4.14 3.25 -9.51
C ASP A 790 -5.27 4.31 -9.60
N TYR A 791 -6.46 3.93 -9.16
CA TYR A 791 -7.64 4.78 -9.27
C TYR A 791 -7.47 6.13 -8.55
N HIS A 792 -6.73 6.19 -7.44
CA HIS A 792 -6.54 7.44 -6.70
C HIS A 792 -5.80 8.52 -7.50
N LYS A 793 -5.15 8.17 -8.62
CA LYS A 793 -4.52 9.14 -9.51
C LYS A 793 -5.47 9.75 -10.53
N ILE A 794 -6.63 9.14 -10.75
CA ILE A 794 -7.61 9.50 -11.80
C ILE A 794 -9.05 9.63 -11.25
N ASP A 795 -9.22 9.59 -9.93
CA ASP A 795 -10.51 9.59 -9.24
C ASP A 795 -11.33 10.87 -9.45
N LYS A 796 -10.65 12.00 -9.67
CA LYS A 796 -11.27 13.28 -10.01
C LYS A 796 -11.76 13.37 -11.46
N ASN A 797 -11.32 12.44 -12.30
CA ASN A 797 -11.50 12.51 -13.75
C ASN A 797 -12.58 11.56 -14.24
N LEU A 798 -12.49 10.30 -13.84
CA LEU A 798 -13.30 9.22 -14.38
C LEU A 798 -14.18 8.59 -13.29
N LEU A 799 -15.38 8.17 -13.69
CA LEU A 799 -16.29 7.48 -12.79
C LEU A 799 -15.78 6.05 -12.51
N LYS A 800 -15.86 5.62 -11.25
CA LYS A 800 -15.67 4.23 -10.83
C LYS A 800 -16.99 3.66 -10.32
N LEU A 801 -17.32 2.46 -10.77
CA LEU A 801 -18.37 1.63 -10.18
C LEU A 801 -17.70 0.53 -9.34
N ASP A 802 -17.97 0.50 -8.03
CA ASP A 802 -17.45 -0.53 -7.13
C ASP A 802 -18.40 -1.74 -7.05
N ILE A 803 -18.16 -2.68 -7.95
CA ILE A 803 -18.88 -3.95 -8.10
C ILE A 803 -18.05 -5.01 -7.37
N LEU A 804 -18.30 -5.18 -6.07
CA LEU A 804 -17.48 -6.02 -5.18
C LEU A 804 -18.02 -7.45 -5.11
N GLY A 805 -17.11 -8.42 -5.02
CA GLY A 805 -17.44 -9.81 -4.72
C GLY A 805 -17.52 -10.02 -3.21
N HIS A 806 -18.55 -10.72 -2.74
CA HIS A 806 -18.78 -10.97 -1.32
C HIS A 806 -19.39 -12.37 -1.09
N ASP A 807 -18.98 -13.03 -0.01
CA ASP A 807 -19.40 -14.39 0.31
C ASP A 807 -20.90 -14.47 0.65
N VAL A 808 -21.41 -13.50 1.44
CA VAL A 808 -22.80 -13.53 1.94
C VAL A 808 -23.88 -13.63 0.85
N PRO A 809 -23.87 -12.80 -0.23
CA PRO A 809 -24.78 -13.00 -1.36
C PRO A 809 -24.71 -14.40 -1.99
N GLN A 810 -23.51 -14.96 -2.12
CA GLN A 810 -23.31 -16.31 -2.66
C GLN A 810 -23.87 -17.38 -1.70
N MET A 811 -23.65 -17.23 -0.40
CA MET A 811 -24.22 -18.12 0.61
C MET A 811 -25.75 -18.09 0.59
N ILE A 812 -26.34 -16.91 0.49
CA ILE A 812 -27.80 -16.72 0.42
C ILE A 812 -28.35 -17.40 -0.85
N ARG A 813 -27.66 -17.27 -1.99
CA ARG A 813 -28.03 -17.98 -3.22
C ARG A 813 -28.03 -19.50 -3.00
N HIS A 814 -26.97 -20.06 -2.45
CA HIS A 814 -26.90 -21.51 -2.19
C HIS A 814 -27.97 -21.97 -1.20
N LEU A 815 -28.28 -21.15 -0.19
CA LEU A 815 -29.37 -21.41 0.75
C LEU A 815 -30.71 -21.46 0.04
N GLN A 816 -30.99 -20.51 -0.85
CA GLN A 816 -32.19 -20.50 -1.68
C GLN A 816 -32.25 -21.74 -2.57
N ASP A 817 -31.15 -22.12 -3.22
CA ASP A 817 -31.08 -23.30 -4.08
C ASP A 817 -31.34 -24.62 -3.32
N MET A 818 -30.80 -24.74 -2.10
CA MET A 818 -30.98 -25.94 -1.27
C MET A 818 -32.37 -26.02 -0.62
N THR A 819 -32.97 -24.89 -0.26
CA THR A 819 -34.20 -24.88 0.57
C THR A 819 -35.46 -24.48 -0.20
N GLY A 820 -35.32 -23.84 -1.36
CA GLY A 820 -36.42 -23.24 -2.13
C GLY A 820 -37.03 -21.99 -1.49
N VAL A 821 -36.51 -21.52 -0.35
CA VAL A 821 -37.01 -20.35 0.36
C VAL A 821 -36.49 -19.07 -0.29
N ASP A 822 -37.39 -18.15 -0.65
CA ASP A 822 -37.02 -16.82 -1.10
C ASP A 822 -36.44 -15.99 0.07
N PRO A 823 -35.15 -15.60 0.02
CA PRO A 823 -34.52 -14.83 1.09
C PRO A 823 -35.15 -13.46 1.33
N LEU A 824 -35.80 -12.88 0.32
CA LEU A 824 -36.46 -11.57 0.43
C LEU A 824 -37.78 -11.64 1.21
N GLY A 825 -38.40 -12.82 1.28
CA GLY A 825 -39.62 -13.07 2.05
C GLY A 825 -39.41 -13.34 3.53
N ILE A 826 -38.15 -13.39 4.00
CA ILE A 826 -37.82 -13.69 5.39
C ILE A 826 -38.12 -12.49 6.30
N ASP A 827 -38.86 -12.73 7.39
CA ASP A 827 -39.02 -11.76 8.47
C ASP A 827 -37.73 -11.65 9.29
N ILE A 828 -36.98 -10.58 9.05
CA ILE A 828 -35.73 -10.29 9.77
C ILE A 828 -35.96 -9.95 11.26
N ALA A 829 -37.20 -9.66 11.66
CA ALA A 829 -37.57 -9.40 13.05
C ALA A 829 -38.13 -10.65 13.77
N ASP A 830 -37.97 -11.85 13.19
CA ASP A 830 -38.39 -13.09 13.82
C ASP A 830 -37.76 -13.28 15.22
N LYS A 831 -38.63 -13.39 16.23
CA LYS A 831 -38.22 -13.44 17.65
C LYS A 831 -37.36 -14.66 17.96
N LYS A 832 -37.63 -15.80 17.32
CA LYS A 832 -36.85 -17.02 17.51
C LYS A 832 -35.45 -16.85 16.94
N THR A 833 -35.33 -16.24 15.76
CA THR A 833 -34.05 -15.89 15.14
C THR A 833 -33.28 -14.89 16.01
N LEU A 834 -33.89 -13.81 16.47
CA LEU A 834 -33.24 -12.82 17.34
C LEU A 834 -32.72 -13.42 18.66
N SER A 835 -33.38 -14.44 19.21
CA SER A 835 -32.93 -15.06 20.46
C SER A 835 -31.53 -15.70 20.38
N ILE A 836 -31.07 -16.12 19.19
CA ILE A 836 -29.76 -16.77 19.05
C ILE A 836 -28.60 -15.82 19.37
N PHE A 837 -28.83 -14.50 19.39
CA PHE A 837 -27.82 -13.51 19.73
C PHE A 837 -27.56 -13.40 21.24
N THR A 838 -28.38 -14.08 22.07
CA THR A 838 -28.27 -14.04 23.54
C THR A 838 -28.46 -15.39 24.22
N SER A 839 -29.00 -16.40 23.52
CA SER A 839 -29.16 -17.76 24.06
C SER A 839 -28.97 -18.84 22.99
N ILE A 840 -28.93 -20.09 23.44
CA ILE A 840 -28.86 -21.29 22.60
C ILE A 840 -30.22 -21.96 22.38
N ASP A 841 -31.30 -21.47 22.99
CA ASP A 841 -32.58 -22.19 23.08
C ASP A 841 -33.19 -22.48 21.71
N ALA A 842 -33.00 -21.57 20.76
CA ALA A 842 -33.50 -21.71 19.40
C ALA A 842 -32.65 -22.62 18.49
N LEU A 843 -31.50 -23.12 18.97
CA LEU A 843 -30.58 -23.96 18.19
C LEU A 843 -30.92 -25.46 18.24
N ASN A 844 -31.77 -25.92 19.15
CA ASN A 844 -32.06 -27.35 19.35
C ASN A 844 -30.78 -28.18 19.65
N ILE A 845 -29.95 -27.71 20.59
CA ILE A 845 -28.76 -28.47 21.06
C ILE A 845 -29.22 -29.77 21.73
N VAL A 846 -28.59 -30.90 21.38
CA VAL A 846 -28.98 -32.23 21.88
C VAL A 846 -28.74 -32.36 23.38
N ASN A 847 -27.58 -31.90 23.87
CA ASN A 847 -27.19 -31.90 25.29
C ASN A 847 -26.80 -30.49 25.75
N PRO A 848 -27.77 -29.58 26.05
CA PRO A 848 -27.47 -28.18 26.39
C PRO A 848 -26.58 -28.00 27.62
N ASP A 849 -26.70 -28.87 28.63
CA ASP A 849 -25.94 -28.77 29.88
C ASP A 849 -24.43 -29.07 29.72
N GLU A 850 -24.05 -29.75 28.63
CA GLU A 850 -22.66 -30.11 28.31
C GLU A 850 -22.08 -29.26 27.16
N TYR A 851 -22.83 -28.26 26.70
CA TYR A 851 -22.47 -27.41 25.57
C TYR A 851 -21.70 -26.16 25.99
N ASP A 852 -20.58 -25.87 25.32
CA ASP A 852 -19.64 -24.83 25.75
C ASP A 852 -20.07 -23.40 25.40
N PHE A 853 -20.99 -23.21 24.44
CA PHE A 853 -21.31 -21.88 23.92
C PHE A 853 -22.59 -21.30 24.53
N MET A 854 -22.60 -19.98 24.75
CA MET A 854 -23.66 -19.26 25.44
C MET A 854 -24.77 -18.74 24.52
N HIS A 855 -24.48 -18.61 23.23
CA HIS A 855 -25.37 -18.05 22.22
C HIS A 855 -25.08 -18.66 20.84
N GLY A 856 -26.01 -18.55 19.90
CA GLY A 856 -25.94 -19.17 18.58
C GLY A 856 -25.39 -18.33 17.44
N THR A 857 -24.44 -17.42 17.66
CA THR A 857 -23.91 -16.54 16.60
C THR A 857 -22.69 -17.10 15.86
N TYR A 858 -22.22 -18.30 16.21
CA TYR A 858 -21.09 -18.94 15.52
C TYR A 858 -21.38 -19.16 14.03
N GLY A 859 -20.47 -18.72 13.16
CA GLY A 859 -20.70 -18.74 11.71
C GLY A 859 -21.68 -17.71 11.16
N ILE A 860 -22.33 -16.89 12.00
CA ILE A 860 -23.12 -15.74 11.51
C ILE A 860 -22.14 -14.63 11.06
N PRO A 861 -22.27 -14.09 9.84
CA PRO A 861 -21.44 -12.97 9.39
C PRO A 861 -21.54 -11.81 10.37
N GLU A 862 -20.44 -11.06 10.54
CA GLU A 862 -20.27 -9.99 11.55
C GLU A 862 -20.26 -10.45 13.00
N PHE A 863 -21.24 -11.27 13.40
CA PHE A 863 -21.50 -11.64 14.79
C PHE A 863 -20.77 -12.89 15.27
N GLY A 864 -20.20 -13.67 14.34
CA GLY A 864 -19.51 -14.92 14.64
C GLY A 864 -18.03 -14.76 15.00
N THR A 865 -17.47 -13.55 15.02
CA THR A 865 -16.06 -13.36 15.39
C THR A 865 -15.88 -13.34 16.92
N ASN A 866 -14.71 -13.75 17.42
CA ASN A 866 -14.39 -13.64 18.86
C ASN A 866 -14.62 -12.25 19.43
N PHE A 867 -14.32 -11.20 18.65
CA PHE A 867 -14.46 -9.82 19.09
C PHE A 867 -15.94 -9.44 19.26
N THR A 868 -16.77 -9.72 18.24
CA THR A 868 -18.20 -9.41 18.28
C THR A 868 -18.97 -10.28 19.28
N ARG A 869 -18.58 -11.55 19.47
CA ARG A 869 -19.14 -12.41 20.52
C ARG A 869 -18.88 -11.85 21.92
N GLY A 870 -17.67 -11.35 22.18
CA GLY A 870 -17.38 -10.65 23.44
C GLY A 870 -18.26 -9.41 23.66
N MET A 871 -18.60 -8.68 22.60
CA MET A 871 -19.57 -7.57 22.68
C MET A 871 -21.00 -8.07 22.96
N LEU A 872 -21.43 -9.16 22.32
CA LEU A 872 -22.73 -9.78 22.57
C LEU A 872 -22.87 -10.22 24.03
N ASP A 873 -21.84 -10.82 24.61
CA ASP A 873 -21.82 -11.26 26.00
C ASP A 873 -21.95 -10.09 26.99
N ALA A 874 -21.29 -8.97 26.67
CA ALA A 874 -21.33 -7.75 27.48
C ALA A 874 -22.67 -7.02 27.37
N ILE A 875 -23.22 -6.90 26.17
CA ILE A 875 -24.39 -6.06 25.86
C ILE A 875 -25.71 -6.82 26.03
N LYS A 876 -25.74 -8.10 25.64
CA LYS A 876 -26.93 -8.95 25.56
C LYS A 876 -28.09 -8.29 24.77
N PRO A 877 -27.88 -8.00 23.48
CA PRO A 877 -28.81 -7.21 22.68
C PRO A 877 -30.16 -7.92 22.52
N LYS A 878 -31.26 -7.15 22.59
CA LYS A 878 -32.63 -7.66 22.41
C LYS A 878 -33.36 -7.05 21.21
N THR A 879 -32.75 -6.08 20.55
CA THR A 879 -33.34 -5.27 19.49
C THR A 879 -32.43 -5.26 18.27
N ILE A 880 -33.02 -5.04 17.10
CA ILE A 880 -32.29 -4.91 15.84
C ILE A 880 -31.43 -3.64 15.87
N SER A 881 -31.90 -2.52 16.45
CA SER A 881 -31.06 -1.33 16.65
C SER A 881 -29.79 -1.67 17.44
N ALA A 882 -29.88 -2.46 18.52
CA ALA A 882 -28.70 -2.87 19.28
C ALA A 882 -27.72 -3.73 18.44
N LEU A 883 -28.24 -4.60 17.56
CA LEU A 883 -27.40 -5.36 16.62
C LEU A 883 -26.70 -4.45 15.59
N ILE A 884 -27.40 -3.44 15.08
CA ILE A 884 -26.83 -2.41 14.19
C ILE A 884 -25.69 -1.66 14.91
N LYS A 885 -25.89 -1.31 16.18
CA LYS A 885 -24.85 -0.65 16.99
C LYS A 885 -23.64 -1.56 17.22
N ILE A 886 -23.85 -2.83 17.53
CA ILE A 886 -22.76 -3.81 17.67
C ILE A 886 -21.98 -3.96 16.37
N SER A 887 -22.66 -3.99 15.22
CA SER A 887 -22.00 -3.97 13.91
C SER A 887 -21.18 -2.69 13.72
N GLY A 888 -21.69 -1.51 14.12
CA GLY A 888 -20.90 -0.28 14.11
C GLY A 888 -19.64 -0.35 14.98
N PHE A 889 -19.77 -0.87 16.21
CA PHE A 889 -18.67 -1.04 17.17
C PHE A 889 -17.58 -2.00 16.67
N SER A 890 -17.96 -3.03 15.90
CA SER A 890 -17.02 -4.07 15.45
C SER A 890 -16.04 -3.63 14.36
N HIS A 891 -16.31 -2.52 13.67
CA HIS A 891 -15.56 -2.10 12.48
C HIS A 891 -14.79 -0.80 12.62
N GLY A 892 -14.99 -0.05 13.70
CA GLY A 892 -14.30 1.22 13.91
C GLY A 892 -13.10 1.11 14.85
N THR A 893 -12.02 1.84 14.52
CA THR A 893 -10.82 1.92 15.38
C THR A 893 -11.10 2.83 16.59
N ASP A 894 -10.80 2.32 17.80
CA ASP A 894 -11.05 3.00 19.08
C ASP A 894 -12.53 3.41 19.29
N VAL A 895 -13.46 2.68 18.67
CA VAL A 895 -14.90 2.84 18.89
C VAL A 895 -15.36 2.04 20.11
N TRP A 896 -15.03 0.74 20.13
CA TRP A 896 -15.35 -0.13 21.27
C TRP A 896 -14.26 -0.06 22.36
N THR A 897 -13.08 -0.57 22.03
CA THR A 897 -11.93 -0.61 22.94
C THR A 897 -11.45 0.81 23.26
N ASN A 898 -11.11 1.07 24.53
CA ASN A 898 -10.70 2.38 25.06
C ASN A 898 -11.77 3.48 24.99
N ASN A 899 -13.04 3.13 24.71
CA ASN A 899 -14.13 4.10 24.56
C ASN A 899 -15.47 3.50 25.03
N ALA A 900 -16.32 3.01 24.12
CA ALA A 900 -17.67 2.56 24.46
C ALA A 900 -17.71 1.43 25.52
N GLU A 901 -16.71 0.54 25.50
CA GLU A 901 -16.61 -0.55 26.47
C GLU A 901 -16.48 -0.03 27.91
N ASP A 902 -15.61 0.97 28.13
CA ASP A 902 -15.38 1.55 29.45
C ASP A 902 -16.57 2.39 29.91
N LEU A 903 -17.24 3.09 28.98
CA LEU A 903 -18.45 3.86 29.27
C LEU A 903 -19.59 2.94 29.76
N ILE A 904 -19.77 1.77 29.13
CA ILE A 904 -20.75 0.75 29.57
C ILE A 904 -20.33 0.15 30.90
N LYS A 905 -19.08 -0.32 31.03
CA LYS A 905 -18.59 -0.99 32.25
C LYS A 905 -18.67 -0.09 33.48
N ASN A 906 -18.40 1.21 33.32
CA ASN A 906 -18.47 2.19 34.40
C ASN A 906 -19.88 2.74 34.65
N GLY A 907 -20.89 2.30 33.87
CA GLY A 907 -22.28 2.74 34.00
C GLY A 907 -22.50 4.23 33.67
N VAL A 908 -21.65 4.80 32.82
CA VAL A 908 -21.70 6.22 32.41
C VAL A 908 -22.76 6.44 31.34
N ALA A 909 -22.90 5.50 30.41
CA ALA A 909 -23.87 5.54 29.33
C ALA A 909 -24.42 4.14 29.02
N THR A 910 -25.64 4.10 28.48
CA THR A 910 -26.25 2.87 27.95
C THR A 910 -25.90 2.68 26.47
N ILE A 911 -26.08 1.47 25.94
CA ILE A 911 -25.84 1.20 24.50
C ILE A 911 -26.64 2.14 23.59
N ASP A 912 -27.84 2.54 23.99
CA ASP A 912 -28.72 3.40 23.20
C ASP A 912 -28.18 4.84 23.09
N GLU A 913 -27.32 5.27 24.01
CA GLU A 913 -26.70 6.61 24.04
C GLU A 913 -25.33 6.66 23.37
N LEU A 914 -24.70 5.51 23.12
CA LEU A 914 -23.35 5.42 22.57
C LEU A 914 -23.31 5.65 21.05
N ILE A 915 -22.15 6.16 20.60
CA ILE A 915 -21.81 6.43 19.21
C ILE A 915 -21.26 5.16 18.56
N SER A 916 -22.06 4.51 17.71
CA SER A 916 -21.65 3.32 16.96
C SER A 916 -21.38 3.62 15.49
N CYS A 917 -22.13 4.57 14.93
CA CYS A 917 -22.09 5.00 13.55
C CYS A 917 -21.98 6.52 13.51
N ARG A 918 -21.47 7.09 12.42
CA ARG A 918 -21.37 8.55 12.28
C ARG A 918 -22.73 9.23 12.35
N ASP A 919 -23.77 8.60 11.80
CA ASP A 919 -25.14 9.10 11.79
C ASP A 919 -25.70 9.29 13.22
N ASP A 920 -25.21 8.52 14.20
CA ASP A 920 -25.62 8.66 15.61
C ASP A 920 -25.23 10.05 16.15
N ILE A 921 -24.10 10.61 15.71
CA ILE A 921 -23.64 11.96 16.08
C ILE A 921 -24.62 12.99 15.54
N MET A 922 -24.90 12.93 14.25
CA MET A 922 -25.78 13.89 13.60
C MET A 922 -27.20 13.82 14.18
N ASN A 923 -27.76 12.62 14.32
CA ASN A 923 -29.09 12.41 14.88
C ASN A 923 -29.18 12.89 16.34
N TYR A 924 -28.20 12.56 17.18
CA TYR A 924 -28.17 13.00 18.57
C TYR A 924 -28.09 14.52 18.70
N LEU A 925 -27.20 15.18 17.95
CA LEU A 925 -27.06 16.63 17.97
C LEU A 925 -28.33 17.33 17.49
N MET A 926 -29.01 16.79 16.46
CA MET A 926 -30.31 17.32 16.03
C MET A 926 -31.39 17.16 17.10
N ILE A 927 -31.43 16.03 17.83
CA ILE A 927 -32.34 15.85 18.98
C ILE A 927 -32.05 16.88 20.08
N LYS A 928 -30.79 17.27 20.27
CA LYS A 928 -30.37 18.33 21.20
C LYS A 928 -30.64 19.74 20.70
N GLY A 929 -31.14 19.91 19.47
CA GLY A 929 -31.50 21.20 18.89
C GLY A 929 -30.39 21.88 18.09
N VAL A 930 -29.24 21.23 17.87
CA VAL A 930 -28.19 21.74 16.98
C VAL A 930 -28.72 21.73 15.54
N ASP A 931 -28.46 22.79 14.77
CA ASP A 931 -28.92 22.86 13.39
C ASP A 931 -28.25 21.79 12.51
N LYS A 932 -28.96 21.44 11.43
CA LYS A 932 -28.57 20.36 10.51
C LYS A 932 -27.16 20.51 9.95
N SER A 933 -26.74 21.74 9.61
CA SER A 933 -25.44 21.99 8.99
C SER A 933 -24.30 21.79 9.98
N ASN A 934 -24.43 22.33 11.20
CA ASN A 934 -23.43 22.15 12.24
C ASN A 934 -23.34 20.70 12.72
N ALA A 935 -24.49 20.02 12.87
CA ALA A 935 -24.52 18.60 13.23
C ALA A 935 -23.79 17.71 12.20
N PHE A 936 -24.01 17.97 10.91
CA PHE A 936 -23.30 17.25 9.82
C PHE A 936 -21.81 17.52 9.80
N LYS A 937 -21.40 18.78 10.00
CA LYS A 937 -19.98 19.16 10.02
C LYS A 937 -19.24 18.46 11.18
N ILE A 938 -19.81 18.50 12.39
CA ILE A 938 -19.25 17.82 13.56
C ILE A 938 -19.14 16.31 13.30
N MET A 939 -20.20 15.69 12.76
CA MET A 939 -20.18 14.28 12.37
C MET A 939 -19.01 13.97 11.42
N GLU A 940 -18.86 14.74 10.33
CA GLU A 940 -17.83 14.49 9.31
C GLU A 940 -16.40 14.74 9.82
N ASP A 941 -16.21 15.73 10.69
CA ASP A 941 -14.90 16.02 11.28
C ASP A 941 -14.49 14.92 12.28
N VAL A 942 -15.41 14.44 13.13
CA VAL A 942 -15.17 13.29 14.03
C VAL A 942 -14.84 12.02 13.24
N ARG A 943 -15.64 11.68 12.22
CA ARG A 943 -15.40 10.48 11.40
C ARG A 943 -14.03 10.49 10.71
N LYS A 944 -13.47 11.67 10.43
CA LYS A 944 -12.17 11.85 9.76
C LYS A 944 -11.02 12.01 10.75
N ASN A 945 -11.22 11.74 12.03
CA ASN A 945 -10.23 11.94 13.10
C ASN A 945 -9.64 13.35 13.10
N LYS A 946 -10.47 14.37 12.84
CA LYS A 946 -10.05 15.77 12.96
C LYS A 946 -10.33 16.25 14.36
N GLU A 947 -9.44 17.09 14.88
CA GLU A 947 -9.68 17.78 16.14
C GLU A 947 -10.91 18.70 16.02
N LEU A 948 -11.83 18.55 16.97
CA LEU A 948 -13.00 19.43 17.09
C LEU A 948 -12.56 20.86 17.44
N LYS A 949 -13.03 21.83 16.66
CA LYS A 949 -12.72 23.24 16.85
C LYS A 949 -13.44 23.81 18.06
N GLN A 950 -12.92 24.91 18.62
CA GLN A 950 -13.54 25.56 19.77
C GLN A 950 -15.01 25.95 19.52
N GLU A 951 -15.32 26.43 18.31
CA GLU A 951 -16.70 26.76 17.89
C GLU A 951 -17.65 25.55 17.99
N GLU A 952 -17.18 24.35 17.61
CA GLU A 952 -17.97 23.12 17.65
C GLU A 952 -18.20 22.66 19.09
N LEU A 953 -17.18 22.78 19.94
CA LEU A 953 -17.28 22.48 21.38
C LEU A 953 -18.26 23.42 22.09
N ASP A 954 -18.25 24.71 21.74
CA ASP A 954 -19.15 25.70 22.31
C ASP A 954 -20.60 25.42 21.91
N ILE A 955 -20.86 25.07 20.64
CA ILE A 955 -22.19 24.67 20.16
C ILE A 955 -22.69 23.42 20.90
N MET A 956 -21.87 22.38 21.03
CA MET A 956 -22.23 21.16 21.75
C MET A 956 -22.57 21.46 23.21
N LYS A 957 -21.79 22.32 23.87
CA LYS A 957 -22.01 22.73 25.26
C LYS A 957 -23.29 23.56 25.43
N GLU A 958 -23.56 24.51 24.54
CA GLU A 958 -24.77 25.34 24.56
C GLU A 958 -26.04 24.49 24.48
N HIS A 959 -26.00 23.40 23.72
CA HIS A 959 -27.12 22.48 23.52
C HIS A 959 -27.15 21.32 24.54
N GLY A 960 -26.35 21.40 25.61
CA GLY A 960 -26.39 20.43 26.72
C GLY A 960 -25.89 19.03 26.34
N VAL A 961 -24.89 18.94 25.46
CA VAL A 961 -24.17 17.69 25.18
C VAL A 961 -23.23 17.37 26.35
N PRO A 962 -23.26 16.16 26.93
CA PRO A 962 -22.41 15.80 28.07
C PRO A 962 -20.91 15.76 27.73
N ASP A 963 -20.06 16.06 28.71
CA ASP A 963 -18.59 16.05 28.55
C ASP A 963 -18.05 14.69 28.10
N TRP A 964 -18.64 13.57 28.59
CA TRP A 964 -18.22 12.23 28.18
C TRP A 964 -18.47 11.98 26.68
N TYR A 965 -19.52 12.58 26.11
CA TYR A 965 -19.87 12.43 24.70
C TYR A 965 -18.88 13.18 23.82
N VAL A 966 -18.45 14.38 24.26
CA VAL A 966 -17.40 15.17 23.61
C VAL A 966 -16.08 14.42 23.64
N GLU A 967 -15.72 13.82 24.78
CA GLU A 967 -14.48 13.05 24.89
C GLU A 967 -14.51 11.77 24.04
N SER A 968 -15.67 11.10 23.97
CA SER A 968 -15.87 10.00 23.04
C SER A 968 -15.64 10.46 21.59
N CYS A 969 -16.21 11.60 21.17
CA CYS A 969 -15.99 12.17 19.83
C CYS A 969 -14.50 12.42 19.52
N ARG A 970 -13.70 12.84 20.52
CA ARG A 970 -12.25 13.06 20.35
C ARG A 970 -11.43 11.78 20.26
N THR A 971 -11.94 10.69 20.83
CA THR A 971 -11.26 9.39 20.85
C THR A 971 -11.43 8.64 19.53
N LEU A 972 -12.55 8.85 18.84
CA LEU A 972 -12.94 8.11 17.65
C LEU A 972 -12.04 8.43 16.45
N LYS A 973 -11.37 7.41 15.91
CA LYS A 973 -10.51 7.57 14.71
C LYS A 973 -11.27 7.36 13.40
N TYR A 974 -12.28 6.50 13.41
CA TYR A 974 -13.02 6.14 12.21
C TYR A 974 -14.38 5.53 12.55
N LEU A 975 -15.41 5.96 11.83
CA LEU A 975 -16.80 5.50 12.01
C LEU A 975 -17.43 5.09 10.67
N PHE A 976 -18.21 4.00 10.71
CA PHE A 976 -19.05 3.55 9.61
C PHE A 976 -20.35 4.36 9.48
N PRO A 977 -20.94 4.45 8.27
CA PRO A 977 -22.30 4.90 8.11
C PRO A 977 -23.29 3.85 8.61
N ARG A 978 -24.38 4.31 9.23
CA ARG A 978 -25.43 3.44 9.76
C ARG A 978 -26.10 2.58 8.69
N ALA A 979 -26.22 3.11 7.47
CA ALA A 979 -26.74 2.36 6.33
C ALA A 979 -25.94 1.09 6.03
N HIS A 980 -24.61 1.14 6.14
CA HIS A 980 -23.74 -0.01 5.97
C HIS A 980 -23.97 -1.04 7.07
N ALA A 981 -23.95 -0.61 8.33
CA ALA A 981 -24.21 -1.50 9.47
C ALA A 981 -25.60 -2.18 9.35
N ALA A 982 -26.64 -1.40 9.00
CA ALA A 982 -27.98 -1.93 8.81
C ALA A 982 -28.07 -2.98 7.69
N ALA A 983 -27.47 -2.71 6.53
CA ALA A 983 -27.45 -3.67 5.42
C ALA A 983 -26.82 -5.01 5.81
N TYR A 984 -25.68 -4.97 6.50
CA TYR A 984 -24.99 -6.17 6.97
C TYR A 984 -25.78 -6.92 8.02
N VAL A 985 -26.42 -6.21 8.97
CA VAL A 985 -27.30 -6.83 9.97
C VAL A 985 -28.50 -7.49 9.33
N MET A 986 -29.13 -6.86 8.33
CA MET A 986 -30.25 -7.46 7.60
C MET A 986 -29.85 -8.79 6.93
N MET A 987 -28.68 -8.86 6.30
CA MET A 987 -28.15 -10.11 5.74
C MET A 987 -27.84 -11.15 6.82
N ALA A 988 -27.21 -10.72 7.92
CA ALA A 988 -26.88 -11.61 9.04
C ALA A 988 -28.14 -12.20 9.66
N LEU A 989 -29.24 -11.44 9.77
CA LEU A 989 -30.53 -11.91 10.26
C LEU A 989 -31.19 -12.92 9.32
N ARG A 990 -31.13 -12.71 7.99
CA ARG A 990 -31.59 -13.71 7.01
C ARG A 990 -30.81 -15.01 7.14
N MET A 991 -29.49 -14.94 7.27
CA MET A 991 -28.66 -16.11 7.50
C MET A 991 -28.93 -16.79 8.85
N ALA A 992 -29.14 -16.02 9.91
CA ALA A 992 -29.52 -16.52 11.23
C ALA A 992 -30.87 -17.25 11.17
N TRP A 993 -31.81 -16.77 10.36
CA TRP A 993 -33.08 -17.44 10.13
C TRP A 993 -32.87 -18.83 9.51
N PHE A 994 -32.06 -18.94 8.46
CA PHE A 994 -31.68 -20.26 7.92
C PHE A 994 -30.97 -21.13 8.94
N LYS A 995 -30.11 -20.56 9.79
CA LYS A 995 -29.46 -21.32 10.87
C LYS A 995 -30.46 -21.92 11.85
N VAL A 996 -31.55 -21.22 12.16
CA VAL A 996 -32.59 -21.69 13.07
C VAL A 996 -33.51 -22.73 12.42
N TYR A 997 -33.96 -22.47 11.19
CA TYR A 997 -35.01 -23.27 10.54
C TYR A 997 -34.48 -24.35 9.57
N TYR A 998 -33.29 -24.15 9.00
CA TYR A 998 -32.63 -25.04 8.02
C TYR A 998 -31.14 -25.25 8.37
N PRO A 999 -30.83 -25.81 9.55
CA PRO A 999 -29.46 -25.86 10.08
C PRO A 999 -28.45 -26.53 9.14
N SER A 1000 -28.77 -27.71 8.59
CA SER A 1000 -27.87 -28.43 7.68
C SER A 1000 -27.52 -27.61 6.44
N ALA A 1001 -28.49 -26.91 5.85
CA ALA A 1001 -28.28 -26.04 4.70
C ALA A 1001 -27.42 -24.81 5.05
N PHE A 1002 -27.66 -24.19 6.21
CA PHE A 1002 -26.82 -23.10 6.72
C PHE A 1002 -25.35 -23.52 6.86
N TYR A 1003 -25.09 -24.66 7.49
CA TYR A 1003 -23.74 -25.15 7.67
C TYR A 1003 -23.08 -25.53 6.34
N CYS A 1004 -23.83 -26.12 5.39
CA CYS A 1004 -23.32 -26.39 4.04
C CYS A 1004 -22.85 -25.10 3.35
N ALA A 1005 -23.71 -24.08 3.33
CA ALA A 1005 -23.38 -22.80 2.72
C ALA A 1005 -22.16 -22.16 3.39
N TRP A 1006 -22.08 -22.18 4.73
CA TRP A 1006 -20.98 -21.56 5.46
C TRP A 1006 -19.65 -22.31 5.29
N LEU A 1007 -19.65 -23.63 5.47
CA LEU A 1007 -18.44 -24.46 5.37
C LEU A 1007 -17.84 -24.41 3.96
N SER A 1008 -18.68 -24.27 2.93
CA SER A 1008 -18.20 -24.11 1.56
C SER A 1008 -17.33 -22.86 1.36
N THR A 1009 -17.61 -21.77 2.09
CA THR A 1009 -16.76 -20.56 2.07
C THR A 1009 -15.46 -20.69 2.88
N LYS A 1010 -15.33 -21.75 3.69
CA LYS A 1010 -14.19 -22.03 4.58
C LYS A 1010 -13.57 -23.39 4.32
N ILE A 1011 -13.80 -23.96 3.13
CA ILE A 1011 -13.42 -25.32 2.76
C ILE A 1011 -11.90 -25.57 2.89
N ASP A 1012 -11.06 -24.58 2.60
CA ASP A 1012 -9.60 -24.67 2.72
C ASP A 1012 -9.10 -24.90 4.16
N ASN A 1013 -9.96 -24.64 5.14
CA ASN A 1013 -9.68 -24.77 6.57
C ASN A 1013 -10.49 -25.92 7.21
N PHE A 1014 -11.22 -26.71 6.42
CA PHE A 1014 -12.00 -27.84 6.90
C PHE A 1014 -11.12 -29.06 7.16
N ASP A 1015 -11.45 -29.83 8.22
CA ASP A 1015 -10.77 -31.07 8.55
C ASP A 1015 -11.78 -32.23 8.62
N VAL A 1016 -11.68 -33.15 7.65
CA VAL A 1016 -12.52 -34.34 7.54
C VAL A 1016 -12.39 -35.26 8.77
N ASN A 1017 -11.20 -35.35 9.36
CA ASN A 1017 -10.97 -36.22 10.53
C ASN A 1017 -11.65 -35.66 11.78
N VAL A 1018 -11.59 -34.34 11.98
CA VAL A 1018 -12.31 -33.68 13.07
C VAL A 1018 -13.82 -33.85 12.88
N ALA A 1019 -14.32 -33.64 11.67
CA ALA A 1019 -15.74 -33.84 11.34
C ALA A 1019 -16.22 -35.28 11.61
N ARG A 1020 -15.40 -36.28 11.23
CA ARG A 1020 -15.68 -37.71 11.48
C ARG A 1020 -15.62 -38.09 12.96
N GLY A 1021 -14.79 -37.40 13.74
CA GLY A 1021 -14.58 -37.67 15.16
C GLY A 1021 -15.72 -37.21 16.08
N GLY A 1022 -16.71 -36.47 15.57
CA GLY A 1022 -17.85 -36.00 16.36
C GLY A 1022 -17.56 -34.73 17.18
N ALA A 1023 -18.55 -34.28 17.95
CA ALA A 1023 -18.48 -33.02 18.69
C ALA A 1023 -17.29 -32.96 19.66
N GLU A 1024 -16.97 -34.06 20.35
CA GLU A 1024 -15.86 -34.09 21.31
C GLU A 1024 -14.48 -33.98 20.64
N ALA A 1025 -14.33 -34.53 19.43
CA ALA A 1025 -13.11 -34.36 18.65
C ALA A 1025 -12.92 -32.90 18.22
N ALA A 1026 -14.00 -32.22 17.80
CA ALA A 1026 -13.98 -30.79 17.50
C ALA A 1026 -13.63 -29.94 18.72
N ARG A 1027 -14.23 -30.24 19.88
CA ARG A 1027 -13.93 -29.58 21.17
C ARG A 1027 -12.46 -29.75 21.59
N THR A 1028 -11.92 -30.95 21.42
CA THR A 1028 -10.51 -31.26 21.69
C THR A 1028 -9.59 -30.49 20.75
N ALA A 1029 -9.92 -30.44 19.45
CA ALA A 1029 -9.15 -29.70 18.45
C ALA A 1029 -9.12 -28.19 18.75
N ILE A 1030 -10.25 -27.60 19.18
CA ILE A 1030 -10.31 -26.20 19.63
C ILE A 1030 -9.36 -25.96 20.81
N SER A 1031 -9.32 -26.90 21.77
CA SER A 1031 -8.47 -26.79 22.95
C SER A 1031 -6.98 -26.89 22.60
N ALA A 1032 -6.62 -27.81 21.70
CA ALA A 1032 -5.25 -28.02 21.24
C ALA A 1032 -4.64 -26.77 20.58
N LEU A 1033 -5.44 -26.00 19.82
CA LEU A 1033 -5.00 -24.75 19.18
C LEU A 1033 -4.59 -23.65 20.17
N ASN A 1034 -4.99 -23.75 21.45
CA ASN A 1034 -4.60 -22.80 22.49
C ASN A 1034 -3.34 -23.25 23.27
N SER A 1035 -2.71 -24.36 22.91
CA SER A 1035 -1.48 -24.84 23.56
C SER A 1035 -0.23 -24.06 23.12
N GLU A 1036 0.71 -23.86 24.05
CA GLU A 1036 1.99 -23.18 23.79
C GLU A 1036 2.95 -24.03 22.94
N ASP A 1037 2.73 -25.35 22.85
CA ASP A 1037 3.57 -26.32 22.13
C ASP A 1037 3.21 -26.50 20.64
N ASP A 1038 2.19 -25.80 20.14
CA ASP A 1038 1.79 -25.87 18.72
C ASP A 1038 2.52 -24.80 17.88
N ASP A 1039 3.37 -25.26 16.94
CA ASP A 1039 4.18 -24.41 16.04
C ASP A 1039 3.35 -23.72 14.93
N THR A 1040 2.04 -23.94 14.86
CA THR A 1040 1.16 -23.29 13.88
C THR A 1040 1.13 -21.77 14.08
N SER A 1041 1.24 -21.01 12.99
CA SER A 1041 1.20 -19.54 13.07
C SER A 1041 -0.10 -19.03 13.73
N ALA A 1042 0.00 -17.95 14.50
CA ALA A 1042 -1.15 -17.36 15.21
C ALA A 1042 -2.33 -17.01 14.27
N ALA A 1043 -2.05 -16.61 13.03
CA ALA A 1043 -3.07 -16.31 12.03
C ALA A 1043 -3.84 -17.58 11.61
N LYS A 1044 -3.12 -18.64 11.26
CA LYS A 1044 -3.74 -19.92 10.86
C LYS A 1044 -4.50 -20.57 12.03
N LYS A 1045 -3.96 -20.49 13.26
CA LYS A 1045 -4.67 -20.93 14.48
C LYS A 1045 -6.03 -20.24 14.62
N LYS A 1046 -6.10 -18.92 14.39
CA LYS A 1046 -7.33 -18.15 14.47
C LYS A 1046 -8.36 -18.60 13.42
N GLU A 1047 -7.94 -18.89 12.20
CA GLU A 1047 -8.82 -19.36 11.13
C GLU A 1047 -9.38 -20.77 11.41
N LEU A 1048 -8.51 -21.72 11.77
CA LEU A 1048 -8.91 -23.09 12.09
C LEU A 1048 -9.87 -23.13 13.28
N LYS A 1049 -9.61 -22.33 14.32
CA LYS A 1049 -10.47 -22.24 15.49
C LYS A 1049 -11.91 -21.88 15.13
N VAL A 1050 -12.11 -20.92 14.23
CA VAL A 1050 -13.46 -20.51 13.80
C VAL A 1050 -14.19 -21.64 13.09
N VAL A 1051 -13.49 -22.42 12.25
CA VAL A 1051 -14.09 -23.57 11.56
C VAL A 1051 -14.44 -24.68 12.55
N TYR A 1052 -13.54 -25.01 13.48
CA TYR A 1052 -13.78 -26.06 14.47
C TYR A 1052 -14.91 -25.69 15.45
N GLU A 1053 -15.04 -24.42 15.83
CA GLU A 1053 -16.18 -23.94 16.63
C GLU A 1053 -17.52 -24.17 15.91
N VAL A 1054 -17.59 -23.93 14.60
CA VAL A 1054 -18.81 -24.17 13.81
C VAL A 1054 -19.08 -25.67 13.64
N ILE A 1055 -18.04 -26.49 13.41
CA ILE A 1055 -18.17 -27.96 13.37
C ILE A 1055 -18.69 -28.49 14.72
N TYR A 1056 -18.17 -27.98 15.84
CA TYR A 1056 -18.62 -28.36 17.18
C TYR A 1056 -20.09 -28.03 17.40
N GLU A 1057 -20.54 -26.81 17.06
CA GLU A 1057 -21.95 -26.44 17.17
C GLU A 1057 -22.84 -27.32 16.29
N LEU A 1058 -22.49 -27.49 15.01
CA LEU A 1058 -23.21 -28.33 14.05
C LEU A 1058 -23.44 -29.74 14.59
N LEU A 1059 -22.38 -30.40 15.06
CA LEU A 1059 -22.46 -31.77 15.59
C LEU A 1059 -23.25 -31.83 16.90
N SER A 1060 -23.14 -30.79 17.75
CA SER A 1060 -23.89 -30.68 19.00
C SER A 1060 -25.40 -30.45 18.80
N ARG A 1061 -25.80 -30.00 17.60
CA ARG A 1061 -27.20 -29.91 17.17
C ARG A 1061 -27.75 -31.22 16.58
N GLY A 1062 -26.92 -32.27 16.50
CA GLY A 1062 -27.29 -33.55 15.91
C GLY A 1062 -27.26 -33.59 14.39
N CYS A 1063 -26.67 -32.59 13.73
CA CYS A 1063 -26.40 -32.67 12.29
C CYS A 1063 -25.26 -33.68 12.03
N GLU A 1064 -25.35 -34.45 10.95
CA GLU A 1064 -24.36 -35.48 10.62
C GLU A 1064 -23.66 -35.17 9.29
N PHE A 1065 -22.36 -35.51 9.22
CA PHE A 1065 -21.62 -35.53 7.96
C PHE A 1065 -21.74 -36.89 7.27
N SER A 1066 -21.72 -36.88 5.95
CA SER A 1066 -21.47 -38.08 5.14
C SER A 1066 -20.22 -37.89 4.28
N LEU A 1067 -19.41 -38.95 4.19
CA LEU A 1067 -18.14 -38.93 3.48
C LEU A 1067 -18.35 -38.70 1.97
N PRO A 1068 -17.31 -38.18 1.27
CA PRO A 1068 -17.40 -37.93 -0.16
C PRO A 1068 -17.68 -39.22 -0.95
N GLU A 1069 -18.49 -39.11 -1.99
CA GLU A 1069 -18.96 -40.27 -2.78
C GLU A 1069 -19.03 -39.92 -4.27
N LEU A 1070 -18.53 -40.82 -5.12
CA LEU A 1070 -18.55 -40.64 -6.57
C LEU A 1070 -19.98 -40.53 -7.11
N GLY A 1071 -20.21 -39.57 -7.99
CA GLY A 1071 -21.53 -39.33 -8.60
C GLY A 1071 -22.56 -38.65 -7.69
N VAL A 1072 -22.28 -38.52 -6.39
CA VAL A 1072 -23.18 -37.89 -5.41
C VAL A 1072 -22.59 -36.59 -4.86
N SER A 1073 -21.32 -36.59 -4.47
CA SER A 1073 -20.65 -35.39 -3.95
C SER A 1073 -20.42 -34.34 -5.02
N ASP A 1074 -20.66 -33.08 -4.66
CA ASP A 1074 -20.20 -31.94 -5.44
C ASP A 1074 -18.66 -31.82 -5.36
N PRO A 1075 -17.98 -31.34 -6.40
CA PRO A 1075 -16.53 -31.18 -6.36
C PRO A 1075 -16.04 -30.15 -5.32
N CYS A 1076 -16.77 -29.06 -5.09
CA CYS A 1076 -16.25 -27.91 -4.35
C CYS A 1076 -17.14 -27.42 -3.22
N MET A 1077 -18.40 -27.86 -3.16
CA MET A 1077 -19.41 -27.31 -2.27
C MET A 1077 -20.02 -28.38 -1.37
N PHE A 1078 -20.28 -28.04 -0.10
CA PHE A 1078 -21.08 -28.89 0.77
C PHE A 1078 -22.55 -28.79 0.35
N ASN A 1079 -23.26 -29.91 0.36
CA ASN A 1079 -24.68 -30.00 0.04
C ASN A 1079 -25.42 -30.90 1.03
N VAL A 1080 -26.74 -30.76 1.12
CA VAL A 1080 -27.60 -31.64 1.92
C VAL A 1080 -28.08 -32.81 1.07
N VAL A 1081 -27.78 -34.04 1.50
CA VAL A 1081 -28.22 -35.30 0.88
C VAL A 1081 -28.71 -36.22 1.99
N ASP A 1082 -29.94 -36.73 1.87
CA ASP A 1082 -30.57 -37.60 2.87
C ASP A 1082 -30.52 -37.03 4.30
N ASP A 1083 -30.82 -35.73 4.45
CA ASP A 1083 -30.74 -34.96 5.70
C ASP A 1083 -29.34 -34.84 6.33
N LYS A 1084 -28.28 -35.30 5.63
CA LYS A 1084 -26.88 -35.20 6.06
C LYS A 1084 -26.10 -34.20 5.22
N ILE A 1085 -25.04 -33.68 5.81
CA ILE A 1085 -24.10 -32.77 5.14
C ILE A 1085 -23.10 -33.62 4.36
N LYS A 1086 -23.24 -33.65 3.03
CA LYS A 1086 -22.34 -34.38 2.14
C LYS A 1086 -21.06 -33.58 1.93
N ILE A 1087 -19.93 -34.20 2.25
CA ILE A 1087 -18.59 -33.60 2.11
C ILE A 1087 -18.19 -33.60 0.62
N PRO A 1088 -17.69 -32.48 0.06
CA PRO A 1088 -17.18 -32.41 -1.31
C PRO A 1088 -15.77 -33.00 -1.44
N PHE A 1089 -15.34 -33.30 -2.67
CA PHE A 1089 -13.99 -33.82 -2.91
C PHE A 1089 -12.88 -32.83 -2.50
N MET A 1090 -13.08 -31.53 -2.73
CA MET A 1090 -12.11 -30.48 -2.37
C MET A 1090 -11.86 -30.35 -0.86
N ALA A 1091 -12.78 -30.84 -0.01
CA ALA A 1091 -12.60 -30.81 1.43
C ALA A 1091 -11.60 -31.87 1.94
N VAL A 1092 -11.20 -32.82 1.09
CA VAL A 1092 -10.19 -33.82 1.41
C VAL A 1092 -8.80 -33.18 1.32
N SER A 1093 -8.00 -33.34 2.38
CA SER A 1093 -6.65 -32.79 2.45
C SER A 1093 -5.84 -33.14 1.20
N GLY A 1094 -5.11 -32.17 0.65
CA GLY A 1094 -4.29 -32.35 -0.56
C GLY A 1094 -5.06 -32.24 -1.88
N VAL A 1095 -6.39 -32.34 -1.89
CA VAL A 1095 -7.21 -32.26 -3.10
C VAL A 1095 -7.59 -30.82 -3.42
N GLY A 1096 -6.84 -30.18 -4.33
CA GLY A 1096 -7.15 -28.83 -4.79
C GLY A 1096 -8.41 -28.76 -5.67
N ARG A 1097 -8.95 -27.54 -5.87
CA ARG A 1097 -10.14 -27.27 -6.69
C ARG A 1097 -10.10 -27.94 -8.07
N SER A 1098 -9.01 -27.80 -8.83
CA SER A 1098 -8.89 -28.38 -10.18
C SER A 1098 -8.93 -29.90 -10.17
N ALA A 1099 -8.34 -30.53 -9.15
CA ALA A 1099 -8.34 -31.97 -8.97
C ALA A 1099 -9.76 -32.49 -8.68
N ALA A 1100 -10.48 -31.81 -7.79
CA ALA A 1100 -11.86 -32.13 -7.45
C ALA A 1100 -12.82 -32.00 -8.66
N ILE A 1101 -12.71 -30.88 -9.41
CA ILE A 1101 -13.51 -30.66 -10.62
C ILE A 1101 -13.21 -31.72 -11.67
N SER A 1102 -11.92 -31.99 -11.94
CA SER A 1102 -11.50 -33.02 -12.90
C SER A 1102 -12.06 -34.41 -12.57
N LEU A 1103 -12.07 -34.79 -11.28
CA LEU A 1103 -12.66 -36.05 -10.83
C LEU A 1103 -14.17 -36.12 -11.11
N ALA A 1104 -14.91 -35.08 -10.75
CA ALA A 1104 -16.35 -35.02 -10.94
C ALA A 1104 -16.73 -34.98 -12.43
N GLU A 1105 -16.00 -34.21 -13.26
CA GLU A 1105 -16.22 -34.13 -14.70
C GLU A 1105 -15.92 -35.45 -15.41
N ALA A 1106 -14.79 -36.10 -15.09
CA ALA A 1106 -14.46 -37.39 -15.67
C ALA A 1106 -15.48 -38.48 -15.31
N TYR A 1107 -16.06 -38.44 -14.11
CA TYR A 1107 -17.13 -39.35 -13.72
C TYR A 1107 -18.45 -39.09 -14.46
N LYS A 1108 -18.74 -37.84 -14.86
CA LYS A 1108 -19.93 -37.52 -15.68
C LYS A 1108 -19.87 -38.15 -17.07
N GLU A 1109 -18.67 -38.42 -17.61
CA GLU A 1109 -18.49 -39.15 -18.87
C GLU A 1109 -18.82 -40.65 -18.75
N GLY A 1110 -18.85 -41.18 -17.52
CA GLY A 1110 -19.24 -42.55 -17.20
C GLY A 1110 -18.52 -43.05 -15.94
N PRO A 1111 -19.08 -44.06 -15.23
CA PRO A 1111 -18.45 -44.63 -14.05
C PRO A 1111 -17.07 -45.20 -14.36
N PHE A 1112 -16.13 -45.03 -13.42
CA PHE A 1112 -14.79 -45.61 -13.53
C PHE A 1112 -14.83 -47.14 -13.36
N LEU A 1113 -13.92 -47.84 -14.04
CA LEU A 1113 -13.75 -49.29 -13.93
C LEU A 1113 -12.64 -49.69 -12.96
N SER A 1114 -11.66 -48.81 -12.72
CA SER A 1114 -10.56 -49.02 -11.78
C SER A 1114 -9.90 -47.72 -11.33
N ILE A 1115 -9.10 -47.77 -10.27
CA ILE A 1115 -8.34 -46.62 -9.77
C ILE A 1115 -7.31 -46.13 -10.79
N ASP A 1116 -6.65 -47.05 -11.52
CA ASP A 1116 -5.75 -46.68 -12.64
C ASP A 1116 -6.47 -45.84 -13.72
N GLU A 1117 -7.74 -46.14 -13.99
CA GLU A 1117 -8.54 -45.37 -14.94
C GLU A 1117 -8.84 -43.96 -14.41
N VAL A 1118 -9.17 -43.85 -13.11
CA VAL A 1118 -9.34 -42.55 -12.43
C VAL A 1118 -8.09 -41.72 -12.63
N GLN A 1119 -6.91 -42.23 -12.29
CA GLN A 1119 -5.66 -41.49 -12.38
C GLN A 1119 -5.36 -41.04 -13.82
N ARG A 1120 -5.58 -41.92 -14.80
CA ARG A 1120 -5.34 -41.62 -16.22
C ARG A 1120 -6.30 -40.56 -16.77
N LYS A 1121 -7.59 -40.64 -16.45
CA LYS A 1121 -8.61 -39.70 -16.94
C LYS A 1121 -8.53 -38.33 -16.27
N THR A 1122 -8.24 -38.30 -14.97
CA THR A 1122 -8.29 -37.07 -14.15
C THR A 1122 -6.95 -36.36 -14.00
N LYS A 1123 -5.83 -37.08 -14.23
CA LYS A 1123 -4.45 -36.64 -13.93
C LYS A 1123 -4.21 -36.32 -12.45
N LEU A 1124 -5.01 -36.90 -11.55
CA LEU A 1124 -4.78 -36.82 -10.10
C LEU A 1124 -3.38 -37.34 -9.73
N SER A 1125 -2.73 -36.69 -8.78
CA SER A 1125 -1.47 -37.20 -8.23
C SER A 1125 -1.71 -38.46 -7.41
N SER A 1126 -0.68 -39.31 -7.24
CA SER A 1126 -0.80 -40.51 -6.40
C SER A 1126 -1.22 -40.17 -4.97
N THR A 1127 -0.71 -39.05 -4.42
CA THR A 1127 -1.11 -38.54 -3.11
C THR A 1127 -2.61 -38.21 -3.06
N ASN A 1128 -3.16 -37.54 -4.09
CA ASN A 1128 -4.60 -37.26 -4.12
C ASN A 1128 -5.45 -38.54 -4.14
N ILE A 1129 -5.00 -39.55 -4.88
CA ILE A 1129 -5.69 -40.84 -4.94
C ILE A 1129 -5.67 -41.52 -3.57
N GLU A 1130 -4.53 -41.54 -2.88
CA GLU A 1130 -4.40 -42.10 -1.52
C GLU A 1130 -5.31 -41.38 -0.51
N ASP A 1131 -5.33 -40.05 -0.52
CA ASP A 1131 -6.15 -39.25 0.39
C ASP A 1131 -7.66 -39.46 0.16
N LEU A 1132 -8.09 -39.52 -1.10
CA LEU A 1132 -9.48 -39.85 -1.46
C LEU A 1132 -9.85 -41.30 -1.11
N LYS A 1133 -8.94 -42.24 -1.31
CA LYS A 1133 -9.11 -43.65 -0.92
C LYS A 1133 -9.26 -43.80 0.59
N ALA A 1134 -8.48 -43.05 1.38
CA ALA A 1134 -8.60 -43.03 2.85
C ALA A 1134 -9.97 -42.52 3.34
N CYS A 1135 -10.70 -41.78 2.51
CA CYS A 1135 -12.07 -41.32 2.77
C CYS A 1135 -13.15 -42.26 2.22
N GLY A 1136 -12.79 -43.40 1.64
CA GLY A 1136 -13.71 -44.40 1.10
C GLY A 1136 -14.28 -44.09 -0.29
N VAL A 1137 -13.75 -43.08 -1.00
CA VAL A 1137 -14.28 -42.63 -2.30
C VAL A 1137 -14.18 -43.72 -3.39
N PHE A 1138 -13.23 -44.64 -3.25
CA PHE A 1138 -12.91 -45.67 -4.25
C PHE A 1138 -13.13 -47.10 -3.75
N ASP A 1139 -13.87 -47.30 -2.64
CA ASP A 1139 -14.01 -48.63 -2.01
C ASP A 1139 -14.64 -49.69 -2.94
N ASP A 1140 -15.48 -49.26 -3.88
CA ASP A 1140 -16.13 -50.12 -4.87
C ASP A 1140 -15.32 -50.33 -6.16
N LEU A 1141 -14.10 -49.76 -6.26
CA LEU A 1141 -13.24 -49.86 -7.43
C LEU A 1141 -12.04 -50.79 -7.20
N PRO A 1142 -11.72 -51.71 -8.12
CA PRO A 1142 -10.46 -52.43 -8.09
C PRO A 1142 -9.29 -51.49 -8.43
N ASP A 1143 -8.08 -51.82 -7.95
CA ASP A 1143 -6.90 -51.00 -8.25
C ASP A 1143 -6.63 -50.93 -9.78
N SER A 1144 -6.78 -52.05 -10.50
CA SER A 1144 -6.62 -52.14 -11.96
C SER A 1144 -7.73 -52.95 -12.62
N ALA A 1145 -8.09 -52.58 -13.87
CA ALA A 1145 -9.03 -53.35 -14.68
C ALA A 1145 -8.31 -54.57 -15.29
N GLN A 1146 -8.76 -55.79 -14.99
CA GLN A 1146 -8.12 -57.02 -15.48
C GLN A 1146 -8.39 -57.31 -16.98
N VAL A 1147 -9.28 -56.56 -17.64
CA VAL A 1147 -9.55 -56.69 -19.08
C VAL A 1147 -9.89 -55.32 -19.68
N SER A 1148 -9.15 -54.91 -20.70
CA SER A 1148 -9.46 -53.76 -21.57
C SER A 1148 -10.32 -54.23 -22.75
N ILE A 1149 -11.46 -53.58 -23.00
CA ILE A 1149 -12.36 -53.92 -24.12
C ILE A 1149 -11.69 -53.70 -25.49
N PHE A 1150 -10.60 -52.93 -25.56
CA PHE A 1150 -9.80 -52.78 -26.79
C PHE A 1150 -8.75 -53.89 -26.99
N ASP A 1151 -8.55 -54.76 -25.98
CA ASP A 1151 -7.65 -55.92 -26.05
C ASP A 1151 -8.40 -57.26 -26.31
N MET A 1152 -9.73 -57.21 -26.48
CA MET A 1152 -10.58 -58.30 -27.01
C MET A 1152 -11.06 -57.94 -28.42
#